data_AF-A0A455SWU2-F1
#
_entry.id   AF-A0A455SWU2-F1
#
_cell.length_a   1.000
_cell.length_b   1.000
_cell.length_c   1.000
_cell.angle_alpha   90.00
_cell.angle_beta   90.00
_cell.angle_gamma   90.00
#
_symmetry.space_group_name_H-M   'P 1'
#
loop_
_entity.id
_entity.type
_entity.pdbx_description
1 polymer ?
#
loop_
_entity_poly.entity_id
_entity_poly.type
_entity_poly.pdbx_seq_one_letter_code
_entity_poly.pdbx_strand_id
1 'polypeptide(L)'
;MSTSASSFTRYRVAAIQYEPTPGHKEQNIGDLLRLVEEAARHDARLIVLPELATTGYCWESREEIAPYVEPVPGPTCARFAELAATYDCYIALSLAEVDPESAVYYNTTALLGPQGLLGKYRKLHSYIAEPRWARDGDLGLPVWDTPLGRLAILVCMDAMYFEAARLAAVRGADVLLFPCGWLDEKCPSSWWMLRAFENGLYLIAANRYGRERGVQFSGGSCILNPDGSIQAYRDAGEGIVYGEVDLERCRAKSWGPVGEEPVGDRLADRLPREYVSLVQNTYLWEPLRFHGLYHSHELPPGQLSCAAFVQLELREVLASPEQGPTEAGLATAQEGQLARLQSLVRSLLRVHEPAYPDVLVLPELTLPGPADPSRPDFAERMRAGAIRVPGPETEALIALATEFQLSIVLGVAECAYINGSAEPVYYNTVLLLDPEGVHGIYRKLHLTRADRRWATPGNLGLPTFDSPVGRIGLATGYDVLFPETLRVLASKGCDLVCAPTLLNFPNPIGLGPTAIPFGPHVAPEGYDPLHYLPWRIRAAEHHVYLTIANWSGEANGVRANGFSGIFSPSCSSYPWREVIAEEGESTLMLMTIDTREQRTGRRSTTLSPTYVPGDVAGSLTGELAYDIRETIPGNVVRAKPLLRKRQPFWYLDLVRPSVGLVASAPSESPATPAAR
;
A
#
# COMPACT_ATOMS: atom_id res chain seq x y z
N MET A 1 -35.53 29.65 -10.34
CA MET A 1 -35.57 28.71 -11.48
C MET A 1 -34.35 27.80 -11.32
N SER A 2 -34.58 26.57 -10.85
CA SER A 2 -33.53 25.56 -10.69
C SER A 2 -33.33 24.89 -12.05
N THR A 3 -32.33 25.32 -12.81
CA THR A 3 -31.83 24.56 -13.94
C THR A 3 -31.07 23.37 -13.34
N SER A 4 -31.78 22.25 -13.23
CA SER A 4 -31.18 20.92 -13.05
C SER A 4 -30.17 20.70 -14.18
N ALA A 5 -28.91 21.08 -13.97
CA ALA A 5 -27.82 20.68 -14.84
C ALA A 5 -27.82 19.14 -14.89
N SER A 6 -27.90 18.56 -16.08
CA SER A 6 -27.83 17.11 -16.23
C SER A 6 -26.50 16.64 -15.67
N SER A 7 -26.52 15.93 -14.54
CA SER A 7 -25.30 15.32 -13.99
C SER A 7 -24.84 14.22 -14.92
N PHE A 8 -23.56 14.21 -15.28
CA PHE A 8 -22.98 13.13 -16.06
C PHE A 8 -22.83 11.88 -15.18
N THR A 9 -23.40 10.75 -15.60
CA THR A 9 -23.12 9.47 -14.94
C THR A 9 -21.76 8.92 -15.37
N ARG A 10 -21.43 9.09 -16.66
CA ARG A 10 -20.14 8.74 -17.25
C ARG A 10 -19.61 9.85 -18.14
N TYR A 11 -18.29 10.06 -18.12
CA TYR A 11 -17.65 11.05 -18.96
C TYR A 11 -16.17 10.73 -19.18
N ARG A 12 -15.63 11.23 -20.29
CA ARG A 12 -14.21 11.08 -20.64
C ARG A 12 -13.35 12.10 -19.91
N VAL A 13 -12.18 11.65 -19.50
CA VAL A 13 -11.16 12.46 -18.81
C VAL A 13 -9.83 12.37 -19.53
N ALA A 14 -8.94 13.34 -19.28
CA ALA A 14 -7.60 13.36 -19.84
C ALA A 14 -6.55 13.77 -18.79
N ALA A 15 -5.42 13.06 -18.79
CA ALA A 15 -4.20 13.46 -18.10
C ALA A 15 -3.14 13.84 -19.15
N ILE A 16 -2.54 15.03 -19.00
CA ILE A 16 -1.50 15.52 -19.89
C ILE A 16 -0.14 15.12 -19.34
N GLN A 17 0.74 14.58 -20.20
CA GLN A 17 2.15 14.39 -19.91
C GLN A 17 2.97 15.40 -20.73
N TYR A 18 3.78 16.21 -20.05
CA TYR A 18 4.52 17.30 -20.70
C TYR A 18 5.91 17.48 -20.07
N GLU A 19 6.89 17.90 -20.88
CA GLU A 19 8.25 18.24 -20.44
C GLU A 19 8.42 19.76 -20.57
N PRO A 20 8.12 20.55 -19.53
CA PRO A 20 8.28 21.99 -19.60
C PRO A 20 9.74 22.39 -19.74
N THR A 21 9.98 23.44 -20.52
CA THR A 21 11.28 24.09 -20.60
C THR A 21 11.37 25.14 -19.49
N PRO A 22 12.28 25.00 -18.50
CA PRO A 22 12.32 25.88 -17.34
C PRO A 22 12.53 27.34 -17.72
N GLY A 23 11.68 28.22 -17.19
CA GLY A 23 11.72 29.68 -17.44
C GLY A 23 11.18 30.12 -18.81
N HIS A 24 10.80 29.21 -19.70
CA HIS A 24 10.19 29.52 -21.00
C HIS A 24 8.66 29.56 -20.90
N LYS A 25 8.14 30.37 -19.96
CA LYS A 25 6.73 30.33 -19.53
C LYS A 25 5.72 30.47 -20.67
N GLU A 26 5.89 31.43 -21.57
CA GLU A 26 4.96 31.63 -22.69
C GLU A 26 4.96 30.47 -23.69
N GLN A 27 6.12 29.86 -23.95
CA GLN A 27 6.22 28.68 -24.80
C GLN A 27 5.48 27.50 -24.16
N ASN A 28 5.76 27.23 -22.88
CA ASN A 28 5.11 26.15 -22.14
C ASN A 28 3.59 26.33 -22.12
N ILE A 29 3.09 27.56 -21.86
CA ILE A 29 1.65 27.85 -21.90
C ILE A 29 1.07 27.59 -23.30
N GLY A 30 1.75 28.01 -24.37
CA GLY A 30 1.32 27.74 -25.75
C GLY A 30 1.17 26.25 -26.05
N ASP A 31 2.17 25.45 -25.67
CA ASP A 31 2.16 24.00 -25.88
C ASP A 31 1.06 23.32 -25.06
N LEU A 32 0.90 23.72 -23.80
CA LEU A 32 -0.15 23.19 -22.92
C LEU A 32 -1.55 23.56 -23.40
N LEU A 33 -1.77 24.79 -23.90
CA LEU A 33 -3.06 25.18 -24.50
C LEU A 33 -3.39 24.30 -25.70
N ARG A 34 -2.41 23.98 -26.55
CA ARG A 34 -2.59 23.07 -27.70
C ARG A 34 -2.99 21.66 -27.24
N LEU A 35 -2.31 21.12 -26.23
CA LEU A 35 -2.60 19.78 -25.68
C LEU A 35 -3.98 19.72 -25.01
N VAL A 36 -4.36 20.78 -24.28
CA VAL A 36 -5.70 20.90 -23.68
C VAL A 36 -6.78 20.98 -24.75
N GLU A 37 -6.55 21.78 -25.79
CA GLU A 37 -7.49 21.91 -26.90
C GLU A 37 -7.66 20.59 -27.66
N GLU A 38 -6.58 19.85 -27.89
CA GLU A 38 -6.61 18.50 -28.45
C GLU A 38 -7.43 17.55 -27.57
N ALA A 39 -7.17 17.52 -26.26
CA ALA A 39 -7.93 16.71 -25.31
C ALA A 39 -9.43 17.03 -25.33
N ALA A 40 -9.78 18.32 -25.34
CA ALA A 40 -11.15 18.79 -25.37
C ALA A 40 -11.87 18.44 -26.68
N ARG A 41 -11.18 18.55 -27.84
CA ARG A 41 -11.68 18.09 -29.15
C ARG A 41 -11.90 16.58 -29.19
N HIS A 42 -11.19 15.82 -28.37
CA HIS A 42 -11.38 14.38 -28.17
C HIS A 42 -12.39 14.03 -27.05
N ASP A 43 -13.30 14.97 -26.75
CA ASP A 43 -14.40 14.86 -25.79
C ASP A 43 -14.00 14.71 -24.32
N ALA A 44 -12.75 15.04 -23.95
CA ALA A 44 -12.41 15.13 -22.53
C ALA A 44 -13.18 16.28 -21.87
N ARG A 45 -13.97 15.95 -20.84
CA ARG A 45 -14.72 16.94 -20.04
C ARG A 45 -13.95 17.39 -18.80
N LEU A 46 -12.93 16.63 -18.40
CA LEU A 46 -12.06 16.93 -17.26
C LEU A 46 -10.60 16.66 -17.65
N ILE A 47 -9.77 17.69 -17.61
CA ILE A 47 -8.40 17.66 -18.12
C ILE A 47 -7.45 18.09 -17.00
N VAL A 48 -6.42 17.30 -16.72
CA VAL A 48 -5.43 17.60 -15.67
C VAL A 48 -4.07 17.82 -16.29
N LEU A 49 -3.41 18.92 -15.93
CA LEU A 49 -2.05 19.27 -16.39
C LEU A 49 -1.01 18.93 -15.31
N PRO A 50 0.26 18.69 -15.69
CA PRO A 50 1.32 18.43 -14.72
C PRO A 50 1.60 19.59 -13.77
N GLU A 51 2.21 19.24 -12.64
CA GLU A 51 2.65 20.20 -11.63
C GLU A 51 3.65 21.21 -12.19
N LEU A 52 3.39 22.50 -11.96
CA LEU A 52 4.23 23.63 -12.40
C LEU A 52 4.65 23.57 -13.89
N ALA A 53 3.80 22.94 -14.72
CA ALA A 53 4.07 22.77 -16.14
C ALA A 53 4.20 24.11 -16.90
N THR A 54 3.67 25.20 -16.34
CA THR A 54 3.81 26.53 -16.93
C THR A 54 5.24 27.08 -16.82
N THR A 55 5.99 26.71 -15.79
CA THR A 55 7.26 27.36 -15.44
C THR A 55 8.46 26.43 -15.43
N GLY A 56 8.27 25.13 -15.18
CA GLY A 56 9.33 24.26 -14.67
C GLY A 56 9.31 24.24 -13.12
N TYR A 57 10.07 23.32 -12.53
CA TYR A 57 9.94 22.91 -11.13
C TYR A 57 11.20 23.17 -10.28
N CYS A 58 12.39 22.88 -10.79
CA CYS A 58 13.67 22.88 -10.08
C CYS A 58 14.27 24.30 -9.93
N TRP A 59 13.62 25.16 -9.16
CA TRP A 59 14.10 26.50 -8.83
C TRP A 59 15.01 26.50 -7.58
N GLU A 60 16.07 27.31 -7.61
CA GLU A 60 17.07 27.38 -6.54
C GLU A 60 16.69 28.38 -5.44
N SER A 61 15.91 29.41 -5.77
CA SER A 61 15.50 30.43 -4.80
C SER A 61 14.21 31.16 -5.18
N ARG A 62 13.69 31.92 -4.22
CA ARG A 62 12.56 32.84 -4.42
C ARG A 62 12.84 33.89 -5.49
N GLU A 63 14.06 34.42 -5.55
CA GLU A 63 14.48 35.43 -6.54
C GLU A 63 14.46 34.87 -7.95
N GLU A 64 14.87 33.61 -8.12
CA GLU A 64 14.95 32.97 -9.43
C GLU A 64 13.57 32.73 -10.03
N ILE A 65 12.59 32.29 -9.23
CA ILE A 65 11.23 32.04 -9.71
C ILE A 65 10.38 33.33 -9.81
N ALA A 66 10.76 34.41 -9.11
CA ALA A 66 9.99 35.65 -9.01
C ALA A 66 9.49 36.24 -10.35
N PRO A 67 10.22 36.15 -11.49
CA PRO A 67 9.71 36.62 -12.78
C PRO A 67 8.53 35.81 -13.34
N TYR A 68 8.28 34.60 -12.82
CA TYR A 68 7.35 33.63 -13.38
C TYR A 68 6.09 33.41 -12.56
N VAL A 69 6.05 33.91 -11.32
CA VAL A 69 4.86 33.82 -10.45
C VAL A 69 3.77 34.78 -10.93
N GLU A 70 2.51 34.42 -10.71
CA GLU A 70 1.35 35.28 -11.01
C GLU A 70 0.23 35.10 -9.98
N PRO A 71 -0.67 36.08 -9.80
CA PRO A 71 -1.84 35.86 -8.96
C PRO A 71 -2.75 34.76 -9.52
N VAL A 72 -3.50 34.09 -8.65
CA VAL A 72 -4.54 33.13 -9.04
C VAL A 72 -5.90 33.65 -8.52
N PRO A 73 -6.82 34.06 -9.41
CA PRO A 73 -6.72 34.04 -10.88
C PRO A 73 -5.76 35.10 -11.45
N GLY A 74 -5.17 34.80 -12.61
CA GLY A 74 -4.21 35.65 -13.32
C GLY A 74 -4.25 35.46 -14.85
N PRO A 75 -3.27 36.02 -15.59
CA PRO A 75 -3.27 36.00 -17.05
C PRO A 75 -3.21 34.59 -17.64
N THR A 76 -2.50 33.65 -17.02
CA THR A 76 -2.49 32.26 -17.50
C THR A 76 -3.85 31.61 -17.25
N CYS A 77 -4.44 31.81 -16.06
CA CYS A 77 -5.79 31.29 -15.76
C CYS A 77 -6.84 31.78 -16.77
N ALA A 78 -6.77 33.04 -17.21
CA ALA A 78 -7.70 33.60 -18.18
C ALA A 78 -7.66 32.84 -19.53
N ARG A 79 -6.45 32.56 -20.04
CA ARG A 79 -6.27 31.83 -21.31
C ARG A 79 -6.83 30.41 -21.28
N PHE A 80 -6.61 29.69 -20.17
CA PHE A 80 -7.18 28.34 -20.02
C PHE A 80 -8.69 28.38 -19.73
N ALA A 81 -9.19 29.42 -19.05
CA ALA A 81 -10.63 29.60 -18.84
C ALA A 81 -11.39 29.85 -20.16
N GLU A 82 -10.79 30.55 -21.12
CA GLU A 82 -11.36 30.69 -22.47
C GLU A 82 -11.54 29.34 -23.18
N LEU A 83 -10.55 28.43 -23.07
CA LEU A 83 -10.69 27.06 -23.58
C LEU A 83 -11.76 26.27 -22.83
N ALA A 84 -11.77 26.35 -21.50
CA ALA A 84 -12.78 25.69 -20.67
C ALA A 84 -14.21 26.11 -21.06
N ALA A 85 -14.42 27.40 -21.31
CA ALA A 85 -15.69 27.95 -21.78
C ALA A 85 -16.04 27.52 -23.21
N THR A 86 -15.05 27.52 -24.11
CA THR A 86 -15.25 27.16 -25.53
C THR A 86 -15.66 25.70 -25.70
N TYR A 87 -15.05 24.79 -24.92
CA TYR A 87 -15.26 23.36 -25.06
C TYR A 87 -16.13 22.73 -23.96
N ASP A 88 -16.73 23.55 -23.08
CA ASP A 88 -17.56 23.12 -21.95
C ASP A 88 -16.88 22.03 -21.11
N CYS A 89 -15.64 22.30 -20.68
CA CYS A 89 -14.82 21.36 -19.92
C CYS A 89 -14.21 21.99 -18.66
N TYR A 90 -13.65 21.14 -17.80
CA TYR A 90 -12.95 21.51 -16.58
C TYR A 90 -11.46 21.22 -16.71
N ILE A 91 -10.63 22.15 -16.23
CA ILE A 91 -9.17 22.09 -16.36
C ILE A 91 -8.53 22.29 -14.99
N ALA A 92 -7.68 21.36 -14.58
CA ALA A 92 -6.81 21.50 -13.41
C ALA A 92 -5.43 21.98 -13.88
N LEU A 93 -5.14 23.26 -13.63
CA LEU A 93 -3.93 23.95 -14.09
C LEU A 93 -3.03 24.25 -12.89
N SER A 94 -1.84 23.65 -12.85
CA SER A 94 -0.83 23.93 -11.83
C SER A 94 0.15 25.02 -12.28
N LEU A 95 0.40 26.00 -11.41
CA LEU A 95 1.28 27.15 -11.62
C LEU A 95 1.86 27.70 -10.31
N ALA A 96 2.92 28.49 -10.43
CA ALA A 96 3.50 29.23 -9.31
C ALA A 96 2.67 30.49 -9.01
N GLU A 97 2.01 30.50 -7.85
CA GLU A 97 1.16 31.61 -7.40
C GLU A 97 1.98 32.65 -6.62
N VAL A 98 1.67 33.93 -6.80
CA VAL A 98 1.95 34.98 -5.80
C VAL A 98 0.63 35.50 -5.23
N ASP A 99 0.53 35.51 -3.90
CA ASP A 99 -0.59 36.12 -3.20
C ASP A 99 -0.44 37.65 -3.23
N PRO A 100 -1.38 38.40 -3.83
CA PRO A 100 -1.25 39.85 -3.97
C PRO A 100 -1.32 40.61 -2.63
N GLU A 101 -1.92 40.02 -1.58
CA GLU A 101 -2.04 40.67 -0.28
C GLU A 101 -0.79 40.49 0.57
N SER A 102 -0.22 39.28 0.55
CA SER A 102 0.92 38.92 1.41
C SER A 102 2.27 38.84 0.70
N ALA A 103 2.28 38.88 -0.64
CA ALA A 103 3.45 38.63 -1.50
C ALA A 103 4.13 37.27 -1.27
N VAL A 104 3.43 36.32 -0.63
CA VAL A 104 3.88 34.95 -0.41
C VAL A 104 3.66 34.13 -1.67
N TYR A 105 4.62 33.24 -1.98
CA TYR A 105 4.54 32.36 -3.14
C TYR A 105 4.06 30.97 -2.75
N TYR A 106 3.31 30.33 -3.64
CA TYR A 106 2.78 28.98 -3.44
C TYR A 106 2.88 28.15 -4.72
N ASN A 107 2.98 26.83 -4.54
CA ASN A 107 2.68 25.87 -5.60
C ASN A 107 1.16 25.63 -5.61
N THR A 108 0.48 26.09 -6.65
CA THR A 108 -0.98 26.18 -6.68
C THR A 108 -1.55 25.47 -7.89
N THR A 109 -2.65 24.76 -7.71
CA THR A 109 -3.48 24.26 -8.80
C THR A 109 -4.82 24.99 -8.81
N ALA A 110 -5.12 25.68 -9.91
CA ALA A 110 -6.40 26.29 -10.19
C ALA A 110 -7.34 25.26 -10.84
N LEU A 111 -8.59 25.20 -10.38
CA LEU A 111 -9.67 24.48 -11.04
C LEU A 111 -10.49 25.48 -11.87
N LEU A 112 -10.38 25.37 -13.18
CA LEU A 112 -11.10 26.18 -14.14
C LEU A 112 -12.26 25.37 -14.71
N GLY A 113 -13.39 26.02 -14.96
CA GLY A 113 -14.55 25.43 -15.61
C GLY A 113 -15.15 26.41 -16.63
N PRO A 114 -16.30 26.07 -17.22
CA PRO A 114 -16.88 26.86 -18.33
C PRO A 114 -17.25 28.30 -17.94
N GLN A 115 -17.45 28.56 -16.64
CA GLN A 115 -17.77 29.88 -16.09
C GLN A 115 -16.53 30.63 -15.53
N GLY A 116 -15.33 30.08 -15.68
CA GLY A 116 -14.08 30.65 -15.14
C GLY A 116 -13.52 29.86 -13.96
N LEU A 117 -12.86 30.55 -13.03
CA LEU A 117 -12.23 29.93 -11.86
C LEU A 117 -13.30 29.43 -10.87
N LEU A 118 -13.29 28.12 -10.58
CA LEU A 118 -14.11 27.52 -9.51
C LEU A 118 -13.42 27.64 -8.15
N GLY A 119 -12.10 27.52 -8.13
CA GLY A 119 -11.29 27.64 -6.92
C GLY A 119 -9.85 27.24 -7.16
N LYS A 120 -9.07 27.23 -6.09
CA LYS A 120 -7.66 26.85 -6.12
C LYS A 120 -7.28 26.02 -4.91
N TYR A 121 -6.26 25.20 -5.07
CA TYR A 121 -5.61 24.43 -4.02
C TYR A 121 -4.14 24.80 -3.96
N ARG A 122 -3.63 25.12 -2.77
CA ARG A 122 -2.20 25.34 -2.52
C ARG A 122 -1.63 24.06 -1.91
N LYS A 123 -0.57 23.51 -2.52
CA LYS A 123 0.05 22.22 -2.13
C LYS A 123 0.40 22.22 -0.65
N LEU A 124 -0.08 21.22 0.10
CA LEU A 124 0.10 21.15 1.55
C LEU A 124 1.49 20.63 1.94
N HIS A 125 1.99 19.63 1.23
CA HIS A 125 3.27 19.01 1.55
C HIS A 125 4.31 19.38 0.49
N SER A 126 5.16 20.37 0.78
CA SER A 126 6.26 20.75 -0.11
C SER A 126 7.26 19.59 -0.31
N TYR A 127 7.89 19.55 -1.48
CA TYR A 127 8.95 18.59 -1.79
C TYR A 127 10.24 19.33 -2.18
N ILE A 128 11.37 18.62 -2.27
CA ILE A 128 12.77 19.11 -2.38
C ILE A 128 12.97 20.56 -2.88
N ALA A 129 12.35 20.96 -4.01
CA ALA A 129 12.54 22.29 -4.60
C ALA A 129 11.68 23.39 -3.96
N GLU A 130 10.41 23.14 -3.65
CA GLU A 130 9.47 24.19 -3.20
C GLU A 130 9.87 24.91 -1.91
N PRO A 131 10.44 24.29 -0.86
CA PRO A 131 10.84 24.99 0.37
C PRO A 131 11.85 26.11 0.14
N ARG A 132 12.48 26.19 -1.04
CA ARG A 132 13.42 27.26 -1.42
C ARG A 132 12.72 28.54 -1.88
N TRP A 133 11.45 28.46 -2.29
CA TRP A 133 10.75 29.59 -2.93
C TRP A 133 9.27 29.73 -2.57
N ALA A 134 8.58 28.67 -2.15
CA ALA A 134 7.17 28.65 -1.80
C ALA A 134 6.93 28.28 -0.33
N ARG A 135 5.76 28.69 0.17
CA ARG A 135 5.22 28.26 1.45
C ARG A 135 4.29 27.05 1.26
N ASP A 136 4.17 26.24 2.31
CA ASP A 136 3.12 25.22 2.42
C ASP A 136 1.73 25.87 2.33
N GLY A 137 0.79 25.13 1.74
CA GLY A 137 -0.57 25.58 1.48
C GLY A 137 -1.40 25.81 2.75
N ASP A 138 -2.33 26.75 2.64
CA ASP A 138 -3.12 27.26 3.77
C ASP A 138 -4.64 27.26 3.53
N LEU A 139 -5.09 26.66 2.42
CA LEU A 139 -6.51 26.63 2.02
C LEU A 139 -7.22 25.33 2.43
N GLY A 140 -6.52 24.43 3.12
CA GLY A 140 -7.02 23.10 3.43
C GLY A 140 -7.20 22.23 2.18
N LEU A 141 -8.21 21.34 2.19
CA LEU A 141 -8.50 20.39 1.10
C LEU A 141 -9.95 20.58 0.60
N PRO A 142 -10.20 21.64 -0.20
CA PRO A 142 -11.52 21.90 -0.76
C PRO A 142 -12.00 20.77 -1.68
N VAL A 143 -13.32 20.60 -1.74
CA VAL A 143 -14.01 19.72 -2.69
C VAL A 143 -15.04 20.58 -3.43
N TRP A 144 -15.01 20.56 -4.76
CA TRP A 144 -15.88 21.38 -5.60
C TRP A 144 -16.99 20.54 -6.21
N ASP A 145 -18.23 21.03 -6.09
CA ASP A 145 -19.39 20.42 -6.73
C ASP A 145 -19.49 20.88 -8.20
N THR A 146 -19.55 19.92 -9.12
CA THR A 146 -19.66 20.17 -10.56
C THR A 146 -20.68 19.23 -11.20
N PRO A 147 -21.16 19.49 -12.44
CA PRO A 147 -21.96 18.53 -13.21
C PRO A 147 -21.23 17.20 -13.48
N LEU A 148 -19.90 17.18 -13.36
CA LEU A 148 -19.07 15.97 -13.47
C LEU A 148 -18.93 15.22 -12.14
N GLY A 149 -19.61 15.62 -11.07
CA GLY A 149 -19.42 15.10 -9.73
C GLY A 149 -18.52 15.98 -8.87
N ARG A 150 -18.08 15.45 -7.74
CA ARG A 150 -17.35 16.18 -6.71
C ARG A 150 -15.84 16.02 -6.91
N LEU A 151 -15.15 17.12 -7.21
CA LEU A 151 -13.73 17.11 -7.57
C LEU A 151 -12.88 17.56 -6.39
N ALA A 152 -11.75 16.90 -6.17
CA ALA A 152 -10.72 17.33 -5.23
C ALA A 152 -9.35 17.34 -5.90
N ILE A 153 -8.42 18.16 -5.42
CA ILE A 153 -7.06 18.24 -5.95
C ILE A 153 -6.09 17.82 -4.85
N LEU A 154 -5.12 16.97 -5.21
CA LEU A 154 -3.87 16.79 -4.47
C LEU A 154 -2.72 17.03 -5.45
N VAL A 155 -1.59 17.53 -4.96
CA VAL A 155 -0.44 17.81 -5.82
C VAL A 155 0.75 16.98 -5.38
N CYS A 156 1.24 16.12 -6.28
CA CYS A 156 2.49 15.36 -6.13
C CYS A 156 2.67 14.78 -4.71
N MET A 157 3.64 15.26 -3.94
CA MET A 157 4.01 14.80 -2.59
C MET A 157 2.84 14.61 -1.62
N ASP A 158 1.72 15.32 -1.80
CA ASP A 158 0.50 15.08 -1.02
C ASP A 158 0.05 13.62 -1.04
N ALA A 159 0.31 12.87 -2.12
CA ALA A 159 -0.05 11.46 -2.22
C ALA A 159 0.74 10.52 -1.28
N MET A 160 1.89 10.95 -0.73
CA MET A 160 2.61 10.16 0.27
C MET A 160 1.92 10.20 1.65
N TYR A 161 1.01 11.14 1.87
CA TYR A 161 0.24 11.30 3.10
C TYR A 161 -1.19 10.82 2.87
N PHE A 162 -1.54 9.64 3.42
CA PHE A 162 -2.86 9.05 3.21
C PHE A 162 -4.01 9.96 3.69
N GLU A 163 -3.74 10.78 4.71
CA GLU A 163 -4.69 11.71 5.30
C GLU A 163 -5.25 12.69 4.26
N ALA A 164 -4.42 13.13 3.30
CA ALA A 164 -4.83 14.11 2.30
C ALA A 164 -5.93 13.55 1.38
N ALA A 165 -5.72 12.35 0.82
CA ALA A 165 -6.72 11.67 0.00
C ALA A 165 -7.93 11.23 0.84
N ARG A 166 -7.71 10.80 2.08
CA ARG A 166 -8.78 10.43 3.02
C ARG A 166 -9.73 11.58 3.30
N LEU A 167 -9.21 12.77 3.59
CA LEU A 167 -10.02 13.95 3.89
C LEU A 167 -10.84 14.38 2.68
N ALA A 168 -10.29 14.29 1.46
CA ALA A 168 -11.05 14.52 0.23
C ALA A 168 -12.21 13.51 0.10
N ALA A 169 -11.94 12.22 0.32
CA ALA A 169 -12.93 11.16 0.22
C ALA A 169 -14.07 11.30 1.24
N VAL A 170 -13.75 11.60 2.51
CA VAL A 170 -14.76 11.81 3.57
C VAL A 170 -15.59 13.07 3.33
N ARG A 171 -15.02 14.09 2.67
CA ARG A 171 -15.79 15.24 2.17
C ARG A 171 -16.67 14.92 0.96
N GLY A 172 -16.60 13.69 0.46
CA GLY A 172 -17.44 13.15 -0.60
C GLY A 172 -16.89 13.38 -2.00
N ALA A 173 -15.57 13.56 -2.17
CA ALA A 173 -14.98 13.58 -3.50
C ALA A 173 -15.31 12.28 -4.28
N ASP A 174 -15.50 12.42 -5.58
CA ASP A 174 -15.70 11.34 -6.55
C ASP A 174 -14.41 11.09 -7.36
N VAL A 175 -13.72 12.18 -7.71
CA VAL A 175 -12.51 12.19 -8.54
C VAL A 175 -11.42 13.05 -7.91
N LEU A 176 -10.21 12.49 -7.87
CA LEU A 176 -9.00 13.15 -7.45
C LEU A 176 -8.18 13.59 -8.66
N LEU A 177 -8.04 14.90 -8.82
CA LEU A 177 -7.19 15.53 -9.82
C LEU A 177 -5.77 15.58 -9.26
N PHE A 178 -4.80 15.04 -9.98
CA PHE A 178 -3.45 14.88 -9.47
C PHE A 178 -2.38 15.44 -10.43
N PRO A 179 -2.16 16.77 -10.44
CA PRO A 179 -0.97 17.38 -11.03
C PRO A 179 0.28 16.91 -10.32
N CYS A 180 1.28 16.45 -11.07
CA CYS A 180 2.43 15.78 -10.49
C CYS A 180 3.74 16.08 -11.22
N GLY A 181 4.83 16.14 -10.45
CA GLY A 181 6.22 16.09 -10.90
C GLY A 181 6.99 15.02 -10.12
N TRP A 182 6.66 13.75 -10.36
CA TRP A 182 7.22 12.59 -9.64
C TRP A 182 8.59 12.20 -10.16
N LEU A 183 9.41 11.62 -9.28
CA LEU A 183 10.77 11.19 -9.56
C LEU A 183 11.14 9.94 -8.75
N ASP A 184 12.28 9.32 -9.07
CA ASP A 184 12.87 8.18 -8.37
C ASP A 184 11.96 6.95 -8.17
N GLU A 185 10.88 6.85 -8.93
CA GLU A 185 9.97 5.71 -8.94
C GLU A 185 9.42 5.47 -10.34
N LYS A 186 9.30 4.20 -10.73
CA LYS A 186 8.58 3.80 -11.93
C LYS A 186 7.09 4.11 -11.77
N CYS A 187 6.48 4.74 -12.77
CA CYS A 187 5.08 5.20 -12.71
C CYS A 187 4.19 4.46 -13.74
N PRO A 188 2.87 4.25 -13.48
CA PRO A 188 2.07 4.77 -12.37
C PRO A 188 2.52 4.34 -10.99
N SER A 189 2.70 5.28 -10.06
CA SER A 189 3.24 4.98 -8.72
C SER A 189 2.27 4.16 -7.89
N SER A 190 2.81 3.23 -7.10
CA SER A 190 2.02 2.41 -6.17
C SER A 190 1.35 3.23 -5.08
N TRP A 191 1.90 4.39 -4.75
CA TRP A 191 1.27 5.37 -3.86
C TRP A 191 -0.06 5.87 -4.42
N TRP A 192 -0.09 6.24 -5.71
CA TRP A 192 -1.29 6.79 -6.36
C TRP A 192 -2.38 5.72 -6.47
N MET A 193 -1.98 4.50 -6.84
CA MET A 193 -2.87 3.34 -6.90
C MET A 193 -3.50 3.05 -5.54
N LEU A 194 -2.74 3.17 -4.45
CA LEU A 194 -3.28 3.00 -3.10
C LEU A 194 -4.26 4.10 -2.72
N ARG A 195 -3.99 5.37 -3.05
CA ARG A 195 -4.92 6.48 -2.78
C ARG A 195 -6.24 6.33 -3.51
N ALA A 196 -6.23 5.85 -4.74
CA ALA A 196 -7.44 5.50 -5.47
C ALA A 196 -8.19 4.34 -4.79
N PHE A 197 -7.49 3.22 -4.54
CA PHE A 197 -8.05 2.00 -3.95
C PHE A 197 -8.69 2.20 -2.58
N GLU A 198 -8.01 2.86 -1.65
CA GLU A 198 -8.45 2.95 -0.26
C GLU A 198 -9.58 3.96 -0.02
N ASN A 199 -9.82 4.84 -0.98
CA ASN A 199 -10.84 5.88 -0.93
C ASN A 199 -11.99 5.62 -1.91
N GLY A 200 -11.83 4.66 -2.82
CA GLY A 200 -12.81 4.38 -3.86
C GLY A 200 -12.97 5.59 -4.79
N LEU A 201 -11.87 6.22 -5.20
CA LEU A 201 -11.86 7.42 -6.04
C LEU A 201 -11.24 7.11 -7.40
N TYR A 202 -11.75 7.74 -8.45
CA TYR A 202 -10.94 7.88 -9.66
C TYR A 202 -9.77 8.82 -9.38
N LEU A 203 -8.59 8.51 -9.89
CA LEU A 203 -7.42 9.39 -9.79
C LEU A 203 -6.87 9.66 -11.19
N ILE A 204 -6.82 10.94 -11.57
CA ILE A 204 -6.33 11.41 -12.86
C ILE A 204 -4.95 12.05 -12.63
N ALA A 205 -3.89 11.27 -12.87
CA ALA A 205 -2.51 11.67 -12.64
C ALA A 205 -1.89 12.24 -13.91
N ALA A 206 -1.64 13.55 -13.93
CA ALA A 206 -0.89 14.22 -14.97
C ALA A 206 0.52 14.45 -14.45
N ASN A 207 1.48 13.66 -14.90
CA ASN A 207 2.85 13.74 -14.45
C ASN A 207 3.75 14.40 -15.49
N ARG A 208 4.74 15.14 -15.00
CA ARG A 208 5.87 15.58 -15.82
C ARG A 208 6.70 14.37 -16.23
N TYR A 209 7.35 14.48 -17.39
CA TYR A 209 8.46 13.61 -17.76
C TYR A 209 9.67 14.45 -18.20
N GLY A 210 10.79 13.78 -18.48
CA GLY A 210 11.99 14.43 -19.00
C GLY A 210 12.97 14.85 -17.91
N ARG A 211 13.99 15.62 -18.29
CA ARG A 211 15.10 15.97 -17.39
C ARG A 211 15.24 17.47 -17.23
N GLU A 212 15.23 17.94 -16.00
CA GLU A 212 15.43 19.36 -15.67
C GLU A 212 16.54 19.51 -14.65
N ARG A 213 17.57 20.30 -14.98
CA ARG A 213 18.66 20.68 -14.05
C ARG A 213 19.25 19.49 -13.28
N GLY A 214 19.40 18.35 -13.97
CA GLY A 214 19.95 17.12 -13.41
C GLY A 214 18.92 16.17 -12.79
N VAL A 215 17.70 16.61 -12.52
CA VAL A 215 16.59 15.81 -11.98
C VAL A 215 15.85 15.09 -13.11
N GLN A 216 15.69 13.77 -12.97
CA GLN A 216 14.94 12.94 -13.91
C GLN A 216 13.51 12.73 -13.40
N PHE A 217 12.51 13.18 -14.15
CA PHE A 217 11.10 12.96 -13.84
C PHE A 217 10.59 11.64 -14.45
N SER A 218 9.63 11.03 -13.76
CA SER A 218 9.21 9.65 -14.00
C SER A 218 8.21 9.43 -15.13
N GLY A 219 7.56 10.48 -15.65
CA GLY A 219 6.43 10.28 -16.57
C GLY A 219 5.35 9.39 -15.95
N GLY A 220 4.77 8.47 -16.70
CA GLY A 220 3.75 7.55 -16.18
C GLY A 220 2.41 8.24 -15.85
N SER A 221 2.07 9.32 -16.55
CA SER A 221 0.73 9.92 -16.46
C SER A 221 -0.33 8.85 -16.72
N CYS A 222 -1.42 8.85 -15.94
CA CYS A 222 -2.38 7.75 -15.97
C CYS A 222 -3.78 8.11 -15.46
N ILE A 223 -4.72 7.21 -15.78
CA ILE A 223 -6.07 7.19 -15.22
C ILE A 223 -6.22 5.93 -14.38
N LEU A 224 -6.53 6.09 -13.09
CA LEU A 224 -6.71 5.00 -12.13
C LEU A 224 -8.17 4.86 -11.73
N ASN A 225 -8.62 3.60 -11.67
CA ASN A 225 -9.96 3.23 -11.22
C ASN A 225 -10.09 3.29 -9.68
N PRO A 226 -11.33 3.33 -9.14
CA PRO A 226 -11.61 3.27 -7.71
C PRO A 226 -11.06 2.05 -6.95
N ASP A 227 -10.69 0.99 -7.66
CA ASP A 227 -10.06 -0.23 -7.11
C ASP A 227 -8.52 -0.20 -7.24
N GLY A 228 -7.94 0.93 -7.64
CA GLY A 228 -6.49 1.10 -7.84
C GLY A 228 -5.98 0.56 -9.17
N SER A 229 -6.82 -0.10 -10.00
CA SER A 229 -6.39 -0.63 -11.30
C SER A 229 -6.11 0.48 -12.32
N ILE A 230 -5.11 0.24 -13.16
CA ILE A 230 -4.70 1.18 -14.22
C ILE A 230 -5.64 1.01 -15.41
N GLN A 231 -6.34 2.07 -15.82
CA GLN A 231 -7.16 2.06 -17.04
C GLN A 231 -6.30 2.33 -18.28
N ALA A 232 -5.44 3.34 -18.21
CA ALA A 232 -4.50 3.71 -19.24
C ALA A 232 -3.35 4.50 -18.62
N TYR A 233 -2.16 4.40 -19.21
CA TYR A 233 -1.00 5.20 -18.80
C TYR A 233 -0.07 5.46 -19.98
N ARG A 234 0.80 6.47 -19.83
CA ARG A 234 1.87 6.78 -20.77
C ARG A 234 3.19 6.81 -20.01
N ASP A 235 4.10 5.91 -20.36
CA ASP A 235 5.42 5.80 -19.73
C ASP A 235 6.28 7.07 -20.00
N ALA A 236 6.68 7.30 -21.25
CA ALA A 236 7.56 8.41 -21.64
C ALA A 236 7.00 9.28 -22.78
N GLY A 237 7.63 10.44 -22.99
CA GLY A 237 7.31 11.38 -24.07
C GLY A 237 6.05 12.22 -23.82
N GLU A 238 5.95 13.37 -24.49
CA GLU A 238 4.76 14.24 -24.44
C GLU A 238 3.52 13.54 -24.99
N GLY A 239 2.36 13.79 -24.39
CA GLY A 239 1.08 13.32 -24.93
C GLY A 239 -0.07 13.38 -23.95
N ILE A 240 -1.17 12.74 -24.35
CA ILE A 240 -2.44 12.74 -23.62
C ILE A 240 -2.84 11.31 -23.30
N VAL A 241 -3.24 11.05 -22.06
CA VAL A 241 -3.83 9.78 -21.64
C VAL A 241 -5.31 9.99 -21.39
N TYR A 242 -6.14 9.27 -22.13
CA TYR A 242 -7.59 9.32 -21.99
C TYR A 242 -8.11 8.19 -21.11
N GLY A 243 -9.21 8.44 -20.41
CA GLY A 243 -9.93 7.45 -19.64
C GLY A 243 -11.39 7.82 -19.46
N GLU A 244 -12.09 7.07 -18.62
CA GLU A 244 -13.52 7.27 -18.34
C GLU A 244 -13.77 7.21 -16.84
N VAL A 245 -14.57 8.16 -16.36
CA VAL A 245 -15.12 8.14 -15.00
C VAL A 245 -16.55 7.64 -15.04
N ASP A 246 -16.90 6.77 -14.09
CA ASP A 246 -18.27 6.34 -13.78
C ASP A 246 -18.58 6.71 -12.32
N LEU A 247 -19.44 7.70 -12.11
CA LEU A 247 -19.75 8.20 -10.77
C LEU A 247 -20.46 7.15 -9.90
N GLU A 248 -21.22 6.23 -10.48
CA GLU A 248 -21.88 5.17 -9.71
C GLU A 248 -20.83 4.21 -9.13
N ARG A 249 -19.81 3.86 -9.93
CA ARG A 249 -18.74 2.95 -9.50
C ARG A 249 -17.95 3.51 -8.32
N CYS A 250 -17.55 4.78 -8.34
CA CYS A 250 -16.75 5.35 -7.24
C CYS A 250 -17.60 5.63 -5.99
N ARG A 251 -18.90 5.91 -6.14
CA ARG A 251 -19.82 6.15 -5.02
C ARG A 251 -20.30 4.89 -4.31
N ALA A 252 -20.14 3.71 -4.92
CA ALA A 252 -20.49 2.44 -4.29
C ALA A 252 -19.65 2.16 -3.02
N LYS A 253 -18.40 2.64 -2.97
CA LYS A 253 -17.43 2.49 -1.86
C LYS A 253 -17.21 1.06 -1.35
N SER A 254 -17.76 0.03 -2.01
CA SER A 254 -17.66 -1.40 -1.66
C SER A 254 -16.24 -1.97 -1.63
N TRP A 255 -15.81 -2.51 -0.50
CA TRP A 255 -14.65 -3.39 -0.45
C TRP A 255 -14.96 -4.78 -1.01
N GLY A 256 -13.95 -5.44 -1.57
CA GLY A 256 -14.03 -6.82 -2.06
C GLY A 256 -13.59 -6.98 -3.50
N PRO A 257 -13.50 -8.24 -3.99
CA PRO A 257 -13.24 -8.54 -5.39
C PRO A 257 -14.34 -7.98 -6.31
N VAL A 258 -13.96 -7.58 -7.53
CA VAL A 258 -14.92 -7.09 -8.53
C VAL A 258 -15.84 -8.24 -8.96
N GLY A 259 -17.14 -8.01 -8.96
CA GLY A 259 -18.14 -8.99 -9.38
C GLY A 259 -18.61 -9.96 -8.28
N GLU A 260 -18.11 -9.79 -7.06
CA GLU A 260 -18.53 -10.57 -5.88
C GLU A 260 -19.27 -9.71 -4.87
N GLU A 261 -19.91 -10.37 -3.91
CA GLU A 261 -20.57 -9.69 -2.79
C GLU A 261 -19.55 -8.85 -2.00
N PRO A 262 -19.84 -7.56 -1.75
CA PRO A 262 -18.93 -6.70 -1.00
C PRO A 262 -18.63 -7.25 0.39
N VAL A 263 -17.36 -7.24 0.75
CA VAL A 263 -16.87 -7.63 2.09
C VAL A 263 -17.21 -6.56 3.13
N GLY A 264 -17.31 -5.30 2.70
CA GLY A 264 -17.67 -4.14 3.53
C GLY A 264 -17.64 -2.83 2.73
N ASP A 265 -17.45 -1.70 3.40
CA ASP A 265 -17.46 -0.35 2.81
C ASP A 265 -16.21 0.47 3.19
N ARG A 266 -15.58 1.11 2.20
CA ARG A 266 -14.33 1.88 2.34
C ARG A 266 -14.42 3.06 3.30
N LEU A 267 -15.59 3.67 3.44
CA LEU A 267 -15.80 4.88 4.26
C LEU A 267 -16.67 4.59 5.47
N ALA A 268 -17.78 3.87 5.30
CA ALA A 268 -18.76 3.65 6.36
C ALA A 268 -18.26 2.71 7.46
N ASP A 269 -17.33 1.79 7.15
CA ASP A 269 -16.79 0.87 8.15
C ASP A 269 -15.64 1.46 8.98
N ARG A 270 -15.22 2.71 8.69
CA ARG A 270 -14.17 3.38 9.46
C ARG A 270 -14.63 3.70 10.87
N LEU A 271 -13.66 3.78 11.79
CA LEU A 271 -13.93 4.03 13.20
C LEU A 271 -13.23 5.31 13.69
N PRO A 272 -13.69 6.52 13.31
CA PRO A 272 -13.03 7.78 13.69
C PRO A 272 -12.74 7.94 15.19
N ARG A 273 -13.58 7.35 16.05
CA ARG A 273 -13.37 7.35 17.51
C ARG A 273 -12.07 6.66 17.94
N GLU A 274 -11.63 5.63 17.21
CA GLU A 274 -10.41 4.87 17.48
C GLU A 274 -9.17 5.60 16.91
N TYR A 275 -9.37 6.59 16.04
CA TYR A 275 -8.30 7.30 15.35
C TYR A 275 -8.10 8.73 15.87
N VAL A 276 -8.74 9.10 16.99
CA VAL A 276 -8.69 10.49 17.49
C VAL A 276 -7.26 10.97 17.77
N SER A 277 -6.33 10.06 18.06
CA SER A 277 -4.92 10.41 18.23
C SER A 277 -4.24 10.91 16.95
N LEU A 278 -4.80 10.63 15.77
CA LEU A 278 -4.25 11.11 14.48
C LEU A 278 -4.33 12.63 14.32
N VAL A 279 -5.23 13.30 15.05
CA VAL A 279 -5.29 14.77 15.04
C VAL A 279 -4.32 15.41 16.02
N GLN A 280 -3.61 14.62 16.83
CA GLN A 280 -2.60 15.13 17.74
C GLN A 280 -1.34 15.45 16.95
N ASN A 281 -0.80 16.65 17.16
CA ASN A 281 0.46 17.05 16.54
C ASN A 281 1.64 16.43 17.30
N THR A 282 1.90 15.16 17.01
CA THR A 282 2.99 14.41 17.63
C THR A 282 4.28 14.69 16.87
N TYR A 283 4.97 15.77 17.22
CA TYR A 283 6.26 16.11 16.63
C TYR A 283 7.36 15.24 17.24
N LEU A 284 7.72 14.16 16.53
CA LEU A 284 8.72 13.18 16.96
C LEU A 284 10.15 13.61 16.60
N TRP A 285 10.53 14.85 16.92
CA TRP A 285 11.91 15.33 16.69
C TRP A 285 12.95 14.50 17.44
N GLU A 286 12.62 14.10 18.66
CA GLU A 286 13.42 13.20 19.47
C GLU A 286 12.50 12.08 20.00
N PRO A 287 12.24 11.03 19.21
CA PRO A 287 11.21 10.03 19.53
C PRO A 287 11.43 9.35 20.88
N LEU A 288 12.69 9.00 21.19
CA LEU A 288 13.07 8.41 22.48
C LEU A 288 12.71 9.32 23.66
N ARG A 289 13.01 10.62 23.54
CA ARG A 289 12.65 11.57 24.58
C ARG A 289 11.15 11.77 24.66
N PHE A 290 10.46 11.88 23.52
CA PHE A 290 9.00 12.04 23.47
C PHE A 290 8.28 10.88 24.15
N HIS A 291 8.63 9.64 23.80
CA HIS A 291 8.04 8.45 24.37
C HIS A 291 8.57 8.13 25.77
N GLY A 292 9.71 8.67 26.18
CA GLY A 292 10.22 8.58 27.56
C GLY A 292 9.79 9.74 28.46
N LEU A 293 8.97 10.68 27.97
CA LEU A 293 8.48 11.80 28.79
C LEU A 293 7.76 11.27 30.03
N TYR A 294 8.03 11.91 31.17
CA TYR A 294 7.47 11.57 32.47
C TYR A 294 7.77 10.14 32.98
N HIS A 295 8.81 9.49 32.44
CA HIS A 295 9.11 8.07 32.71
C HIS A 295 7.93 7.14 32.40
N SER A 296 7.05 7.56 31.49
CA SER A 296 5.89 6.79 31.06
C SER A 296 6.12 6.30 29.64
N HIS A 297 6.01 4.99 29.41
CA HIS A 297 6.02 4.37 28.08
C HIS A 297 7.34 4.43 27.28
N GLU A 298 8.48 4.36 27.99
CA GLU A 298 9.81 4.26 27.36
C GLU A 298 9.81 3.20 26.25
N LEU A 299 10.41 3.55 25.12
CA LEU A 299 10.51 2.62 24.01
C LEU A 299 11.54 1.54 24.34
N PRO A 300 11.29 0.27 23.99
CA PRO A 300 12.32 -0.75 24.10
C PRO A 300 13.53 -0.34 23.25
N PRO A 301 14.75 -0.71 23.68
CA PRO A 301 15.99 -0.34 22.97
C PRO A 301 16.03 -0.88 21.53
N GLY A 302 15.23 -1.91 21.23
CA GLY A 302 15.21 -2.62 19.96
C GLY A 302 16.45 -3.49 19.80
N GLN A 303 16.42 -4.34 18.78
CA GLN A 303 17.54 -5.21 18.45
C GLN A 303 17.51 -5.61 16.97
N LEU A 304 18.57 -6.29 16.55
CA LEU A 304 18.56 -7.04 15.30
C LEU A 304 17.83 -8.37 15.57
N SER A 305 16.77 -8.63 14.81
CA SER A 305 15.86 -9.75 15.04
C SER A 305 15.46 -10.46 13.75
N CYS A 306 14.94 -11.67 13.90
CA CYS A 306 14.36 -12.46 12.83
C CYS A 306 12.82 -12.48 12.96
N ALA A 307 12.13 -11.86 12.01
CA ALA A 307 10.68 -12.00 11.89
C ALA A 307 10.34 -13.08 10.87
N ALA A 308 9.25 -13.80 11.09
CA ALA A 308 8.76 -14.82 10.19
C ALA A 308 7.23 -14.81 10.09
N PHE A 309 6.73 -15.37 9.00
CA PHE A 309 5.33 -15.71 8.85
C PHE A 309 5.16 -17.11 8.27
N VAL A 310 3.99 -17.69 8.51
CA VAL A 310 3.52 -18.87 7.79
C VAL A 310 2.36 -18.48 6.89
N GLN A 311 2.48 -18.77 5.59
CA GLN A 311 1.33 -18.85 4.70
C GLN A 311 0.76 -20.25 4.78
N LEU A 312 -0.55 -20.40 4.97
CA LEU A 312 -1.22 -21.71 5.04
C LEU A 312 -2.14 -21.92 3.85
N GLU A 313 -2.02 -23.07 3.19
CA GLU A 313 -2.91 -23.45 2.09
C GLU A 313 -4.23 -24.03 2.64
N LEU A 314 -5.35 -23.53 2.12
CA LEU A 314 -6.69 -23.85 2.63
C LEU A 314 -7.03 -25.34 2.49
N ARG A 315 -6.66 -26.00 1.39
CA ARG A 315 -6.95 -27.44 1.18
C ARG A 315 -6.13 -28.32 2.11
N GLU A 316 -4.88 -27.98 2.39
CA GLU A 316 -4.04 -28.71 3.33
C GLU A 316 -4.63 -28.71 4.75
N VAL A 317 -5.17 -27.58 5.19
CA VAL A 317 -5.68 -27.41 6.56
C VAL A 317 -7.16 -27.78 6.69
N LEU A 318 -7.99 -27.46 5.67
CA LEU A 318 -9.43 -27.73 5.67
C LEU A 318 -9.84 -29.04 4.98
N ALA A 319 -8.89 -29.90 4.58
CA ALA A 319 -9.20 -31.23 4.07
C ALA A 319 -10.16 -31.97 5.02
N SER A 320 -11.33 -32.36 4.50
CA SER A 320 -12.36 -33.02 5.29
C SER A 320 -11.96 -34.45 5.66
N PRO A 321 -12.19 -34.92 6.90
CA PRO A 321 -12.61 -36.29 7.12
C PRO A 321 -14.00 -36.47 6.51
N GLU A 322 -14.21 -37.53 5.73
CA GLU A 322 -15.51 -37.90 5.17
C GLU A 322 -16.52 -38.25 6.29
N GLN A 323 -17.12 -37.27 6.98
CA GLN A 323 -18.36 -37.39 7.78
C GLN A 323 -18.72 -36.05 8.45
N GLY A 324 -19.98 -35.63 8.32
CA GLY A 324 -20.49 -34.40 8.94
C GLY A 324 -20.46 -34.45 10.48
N PRO A 325 -20.21 -33.33 11.18
CA PRO A 325 -19.95 -33.36 12.61
C PRO A 325 -21.24 -33.34 13.45
N THR A 326 -21.28 -34.16 14.50
CA THR A 326 -22.09 -33.99 15.73
C THR A 326 -21.36 -33.08 16.73
N GLU A 327 -22.03 -32.50 17.74
CA GLU A 327 -21.40 -31.62 18.75
C GLU A 327 -20.14 -32.22 19.42
N ALA A 328 -20.16 -33.51 19.77
CA ALA A 328 -18.98 -34.22 20.32
C ALA A 328 -17.82 -34.39 19.29
N GLY A 329 -18.14 -34.30 18.00
CA GLY A 329 -17.17 -34.38 16.89
C GLY A 329 -16.44 -33.06 16.63
N LEU A 330 -16.98 -31.92 17.08
CA LEU A 330 -16.36 -30.61 16.88
C LEU A 330 -15.18 -30.38 17.84
N ALA A 331 -15.33 -30.75 19.12
CA ALA A 331 -14.24 -30.67 20.10
C ALA A 331 -13.06 -31.59 19.75
N THR A 332 -13.35 -32.83 19.31
CA THR A 332 -12.34 -33.77 18.82
C THR A 332 -11.70 -33.32 17.49
N ALA A 333 -12.47 -32.65 16.61
CA ALA A 333 -11.91 -32.05 15.40
C ALA A 333 -10.97 -30.87 15.72
N GLN A 334 -11.29 -30.07 16.75
CA GLN A 334 -10.49 -28.94 17.19
C GLN A 334 -9.18 -29.37 17.88
N GLU A 335 -9.22 -30.37 18.77
CA GLU A 335 -8.02 -31.00 19.30
C GLU A 335 -7.13 -31.59 18.17
N GLY A 336 -7.76 -32.25 17.20
CA GLY A 336 -7.06 -32.75 16.01
C GLY A 336 -6.45 -31.64 15.14
N GLN A 337 -7.11 -30.48 15.05
CA GLN A 337 -6.62 -29.33 14.29
C GLN A 337 -5.45 -28.63 14.97
N LEU A 338 -5.53 -28.41 16.29
CA LEU A 338 -4.42 -27.86 17.07
C LEU A 338 -3.18 -28.75 16.97
N ALA A 339 -3.33 -30.07 17.11
CA ALA A 339 -2.23 -31.02 16.97
C ALA A 339 -1.62 -30.99 15.56
N ARG A 340 -2.45 -30.92 14.50
CA ARG A 340 -1.98 -30.77 13.11
C ARG A 340 -1.21 -29.46 12.92
N LEU A 341 -1.73 -28.35 13.43
CA LEU A 341 -1.06 -27.05 13.37
C LEU A 341 0.31 -27.08 14.07
N GLN A 342 0.37 -27.58 15.30
CA GLN A 342 1.62 -27.71 16.04
C GLN A 342 2.62 -28.59 15.29
N SER A 343 2.17 -29.71 14.71
CA SER A 343 3.01 -30.58 13.90
C SER A 343 3.55 -29.86 12.67
N LEU A 344 2.69 -29.16 11.93
CA LEU A 344 3.07 -28.41 10.73
C LEU A 344 4.09 -27.32 11.06
N VAL A 345 3.79 -26.47 12.05
CA VAL A 345 4.67 -25.37 12.48
C VAL A 345 6.01 -25.92 12.98
N ARG A 346 5.99 -26.98 13.80
CA ARG A 346 7.21 -27.64 14.28
C ARG A 346 8.05 -28.19 13.13
N SER A 347 7.43 -28.83 12.15
CA SER A 347 8.12 -29.34 10.96
C SER A 347 8.74 -28.22 10.14
N LEU A 348 8.01 -27.12 9.92
CA LEU A 348 8.51 -25.95 9.21
C LEU A 348 9.70 -25.32 9.95
N LEU A 349 9.58 -25.05 11.26
CA LEU A 349 10.66 -24.47 12.05
C LEU A 349 11.94 -25.33 12.03
N ARG A 350 11.82 -26.65 12.19
CA ARG A 350 12.97 -27.57 12.20
C ARG A 350 13.72 -27.64 10.87
N VAL A 351 13.09 -27.32 9.75
CA VAL A 351 13.78 -27.24 8.44
C VAL A 351 14.77 -26.07 8.41
N HIS A 352 14.56 -25.04 9.24
CA HIS A 352 15.41 -23.85 9.30
C HIS A 352 16.46 -23.90 10.42
N GLU A 353 16.68 -25.06 11.06
CA GLU A 353 17.74 -25.22 12.06
C GLU A 353 19.12 -24.81 11.49
N PRO A 354 19.94 -24.01 12.22
CA PRO A 354 19.77 -23.57 13.60
C PRO A 354 19.02 -22.23 13.77
N ALA A 355 18.51 -21.60 12.72
CA ALA A 355 17.91 -20.27 12.76
C ALA A 355 16.39 -20.33 13.01
N TYR A 356 15.98 -20.00 14.23
CA TYR A 356 14.58 -19.80 14.58
C TYR A 356 14.22 -18.31 14.58
N PRO A 357 12.98 -17.94 14.22
CA PRO A 357 12.53 -16.55 14.29
C PRO A 357 12.30 -16.12 15.74
N ASP A 358 12.50 -14.84 16.03
CA ASP A 358 12.10 -14.24 17.30
C ASP A 358 10.58 -14.02 17.35
N VAL A 359 9.96 -13.75 16.19
CA VAL A 359 8.51 -13.57 16.10
C VAL A 359 7.97 -14.32 14.88
N LEU A 360 6.98 -15.18 15.12
CA LEU A 360 6.30 -15.99 14.11
C LEU A 360 4.83 -15.57 14.00
N VAL A 361 4.42 -15.12 12.82
CA VAL A 361 3.01 -14.75 12.56
C VAL A 361 2.30 -15.86 11.80
N LEU A 362 1.17 -16.32 12.33
CA LEU A 362 0.26 -17.29 11.72
C LEU A 362 -1.02 -16.59 11.21
N PRO A 363 -1.75 -17.18 10.25
CA PRO A 363 -2.94 -16.56 9.66
C PRO A 363 -4.11 -16.30 10.63
N GLU A 364 -5.05 -15.45 10.17
CA GLU A 364 -6.27 -15.11 10.90
C GLU A 364 -7.17 -16.35 11.06
N LEU A 365 -7.88 -16.46 12.19
CA LEU A 365 -8.77 -17.60 12.47
C LEU A 365 -8.09 -18.96 12.29
N THR A 366 -6.80 -19.09 12.60
CA THR A 366 -6.08 -20.38 12.61
C THR A 366 -6.77 -21.41 13.51
N LEU A 367 -7.38 -20.94 14.60
CA LEU A 367 -8.31 -21.71 15.43
C LEU A 367 -9.66 -20.99 15.44
N PRO A 368 -10.75 -21.58 14.93
CA PRO A 368 -10.93 -22.97 14.51
C PRO A 368 -10.64 -23.25 13.03
N GLY A 369 -9.97 -22.36 12.32
CA GLY A 369 -9.86 -22.43 10.85
C GLY A 369 -10.97 -21.62 10.17
N PRO A 370 -10.73 -21.14 8.95
CA PRO A 370 -11.71 -20.35 8.22
C PRO A 370 -12.88 -21.22 7.74
N ALA A 371 -14.07 -20.61 7.64
CA ALA A 371 -15.30 -21.28 7.23
C ALA A 371 -16.05 -20.44 6.17
N ASP A 372 -16.80 -21.11 5.29
CA ASP A 372 -17.53 -20.46 4.21
C ASP A 372 -18.69 -19.59 4.76
N PRO A 373 -18.64 -18.26 4.54
CA PRO A 373 -19.66 -17.35 5.01
C PRO A 373 -21.00 -17.51 4.29
N SER A 374 -21.08 -18.17 3.14
CA SER A 374 -22.34 -18.40 2.42
C SER A 374 -23.26 -19.40 3.14
N ARG A 375 -22.69 -20.22 4.05
CA ARG A 375 -23.44 -21.26 4.75
C ARG A 375 -24.43 -20.68 5.78
N PRO A 376 -25.62 -21.30 5.95
CA PRO A 376 -26.57 -20.92 6.99
C PRO A 376 -26.01 -21.10 8.41
N ASP A 377 -25.28 -22.19 8.65
CA ASP A 377 -24.68 -22.58 9.94
C ASP A 377 -23.33 -21.88 10.23
N PHE A 378 -22.89 -20.93 9.38
CA PHE A 378 -21.58 -20.28 9.49
C PHE A 378 -21.30 -19.71 10.88
N ALA A 379 -22.25 -18.95 11.45
CA ALA A 379 -22.04 -18.32 12.75
C ALA A 379 -21.97 -19.33 13.90
N GLU A 380 -22.78 -20.39 13.85
CA GLU A 380 -22.76 -21.47 14.85
C GLU A 380 -21.44 -22.22 14.79
N ARG A 381 -20.92 -22.51 13.58
CA ARG A 381 -19.62 -23.15 13.38
C ARG A 381 -18.47 -22.34 13.93
N MET A 382 -18.42 -21.04 13.62
CA MET A 382 -17.37 -20.15 14.15
C MET A 382 -17.39 -20.09 15.68
N ARG A 383 -18.58 -20.01 16.29
CA ARG A 383 -18.76 -19.96 17.74
C ARG A 383 -18.45 -21.28 18.43
N ALA A 384 -18.79 -22.41 17.80
CA ALA A 384 -18.52 -23.74 18.34
C ALA A 384 -17.03 -24.04 18.43
N GLY A 385 -16.24 -23.50 17.49
CA GLY A 385 -14.78 -23.61 17.49
C GLY A 385 -14.05 -22.49 18.24
N ALA A 386 -14.76 -21.58 18.91
CA ALA A 386 -14.14 -20.49 19.63
C ALA A 386 -13.51 -20.96 20.94
N ILE A 387 -12.28 -20.53 21.22
CA ILE A 387 -11.50 -20.93 22.39
C ILE A 387 -11.64 -19.94 23.55
N ARG A 388 -11.39 -20.39 24.77
CA ARG A 388 -11.19 -19.50 25.92
C ARG A 388 -9.74 -19.04 25.97
N VAL A 389 -9.53 -17.79 26.37
CA VAL A 389 -8.19 -17.20 26.51
C VAL A 389 -8.04 -16.64 27.93
N PRO A 390 -7.07 -17.15 28.73
CA PRO A 390 -6.25 -18.34 28.48
C PRO A 390 -7.08 -19.63 28.54
N GLY A 391 -6.54 -20.70 27.95
CA GLY A 391 -7.13 -22.03 27.90
C GLY A 391 -6.15 -23.10 27.37
N PRO A 392 -6.57 -24.38 27.28
CA PRO A 392 -5.71 -25.49 26.86
C PRO A 392 -5.02 -25.27 25.51
N GLU A 393 -5.70 -24.63 24.55
CA GLU A 393 -5.15 -24.33 23.24
C GLU A 393 -4.03 -23.29 23.31
N THR A 394 -4.19 -22.26 24.14
CA THR A 394 -3.12 -21.27 24.37
C THR A 394 -1.95 -21.90 25.12
N GLU A 395 -2.19 -22.78 26.11
CA GLU A 395 -1.13 -23.49 26.84
C GLU A 395 -0.28 -24.37 25.90
N ALA A 396 -0.92 -25.06 24.96
CA ALA A 396 -0.25 -25.89 23.98
C ALA A 396 0.62 -25.06 23.01
N LEU A 397 0.14 -23.87 22.60
CA LEU A 397 0.91 -22.96 21.75
C LEU A 397 2.03 -22.26 22.51
N ILE A 398 1.83 -21.93 23.79
CA ILE A 398 2.89 -21.42 24.68
C ILE A 398 3.99 -22.49 24.83
N ALA A 399 3.63 -23.77 25.01
CA ALA A 399 4.63 -24.83 25.05
C ALA A 399 5.46 -24.93 23.76
N LEU A 400 4.86 -24.66 22.59
CA LEU A 400 5.57 -24.57 21.32
C LEU A 400 6.49 -23.33 21.26
N ALA A 401 6.00 -22.17 21.73
CA ALA A 401 6.79 -20.96 21.89
C ALA A 401 8.01 -21.18 22.80
N THR A 402 7.84 -21.90 23.92
CA THR A 402 8.93 -22.31 24.81
C THR A 402 9.90 -23.30 24.14
N GLU A 403 9.40 -24.28 23.37
CA GLU A 403 10.26 -25.25 22.66
C GLU A 403 11.25 -24.56 21.72
N PHE A 404 10.81 -23.50 21.03
CA PHE A 404 11.59 -22.79 20.02
C PHE A 404 12.10 -21.40 20.46
N GLN A 405 11.82 -20.98 21.69
CA GLN A 405 12.22 -19.68 22.26
C GLN A 405 11.78 -18.48 21.39
N LEU A 406 10.52 -18.48 20.95
CA LEU A 406 9.96 -17.49 20.03
C LEU A 406 8.63 -16.89 20.53
N SER A 407 8.23 -15.73 20.01
CA SER A 407 6.87 -15.20 20.16
C SER A 407 5.98 -15.70 19.01
N ILE A 408 4.77 -16.16 19.31
CA ILE A 408 3.77 -16.57 18.30
C ILE A 408 2.65 -15.52 18.26
N VAL A 409 2.37 -14.98 17.07
CA VAL A 409 1.20 -14.14 16.81
C VAL A 409 0.22 -14.91 15.94
N LEU A 410 -1.03 -15.06 16.36
CA LEU A 410 -2.05 -15.78 15.59
C LEU A 410 -3.45 -15.22 15.79
N GLY A 411 -4.31 -15.38 14.78
CA GLY A 411 -5.73 -15.09 14.89
C GLY A 411 -6.55 -16.29 15.36
N VAL A 412 -7.48 -16.07 16.28
CA VAL A 412 -8.40 -17.07 16.85
C VAL A 412 -9.83 -16.53 16.93
N ALA A 413 -10.81 -17.42 16.91
CA ALA A 413 -12.13 -17.11 17.44
C ALA A 413 -12.08 -17.25 18.97
N GLU A 414 -12.34 -16.17 19.68
CA GLU A 414 -12.33 -16.10 21.15
C GLU A 414 -13.75 -16.19 21.70
N CYS A 415 -13.93 -16.93 22.79
CA CYS A 415 -15.12 -16.99 23.61
C CYS A 415 -14.81 -16.42 25.01
N ALA A 416 -15.42 -15.29 25.35
CA ALA A 416 -15.19 -14.56 26.60
C ALA A 416 -16.47 -14.43 27.43
N TYR A 417 -16.34 -14.40 28.75
CA TYR A 417 -17.46 -14.19 29.68
C TYR A 417 -17.24 -12.86 30.39
N ILE A 418 -18.03 -11.85 30.03
CA ILE A 418 -17.82 -10.48 30.50
C ILE A 418 -18.57 -10.27 31.81
N ASN A 419 -17.88 -9.81 32.87
CA ASN A 419 -18.48 -9.49 34.17
C ASN A 419 -19.32 -10.63 34.78
N GLY A 420 -18.94 -11.89 34.53
CA GLY A 420 -19.70 -13.05 35.01
C GLY A 420 -21.05 -13.26 34.31
N SER A 421 -21.24 -12.71 33.10
CA SER A 421 -22.41 -12.99 32.28
C SER A 421 -22.59 -14.49 32.06
N ALA A 422 -23.83 -14.97 32.11
CA ALA A 422 -24.16 -16.36 31.77
C ALA A 422 -23.98 -16.64 30.26
N GLU A 423 -24.14 -15.60 29.44
CA GLU A 423 -23.97 -15.68 27.98
C GLU A 423 -22.54 -15.34 27.57
N PRO A 424 -21.91 -16.15 26.70
CA PRO A 424 -20.60 -15.86 26.14
C PRO A 424 -20.67 -14.74 25.08
N VAL A 425 -19.60 -13.97 24.99
CA VAL A 425 -19.36 -12.99 23.93
C VAL A 425 -18.19 -13.48 23.07
N TYR A 426 -18.36 -13.40 21.76
CA TYR A 426 -17.40 -13.91 20.80
C TYR A 426 -16.64 -12.79 20.11
N TYR A 427 -15.35 -12.99 19.89
CA TYR A 427 -14.48 -12.03 19.22
C TYR A 427 -13.61 -12.73 18.17
N ASN A 428 -13.26 -11.99 17.12
CA ASN A 428 -12.12 -12.35 16.26
C ASN A 428 -10.89 -11.68 16.86
N THR A 429 -9.94 -12.48 17.33
CA THR A 429 -8.91 -12.04 18.28
C THR A 429 -7.54 -12.43 17.79
N VAL A 430 -6.60 -11.48 17.83
CA VAL A 430 -5.16 -11.75 17.67
C VAL A 430 -4.55 -11.92 19.05
N LEU A 431 -3.82 -13.02 19.22
CA LEU A 431 -3.02 -13.29 20.41
C LEU A 431 -1.55 -13.11 20.08
N LEU A 432 -0.82 -12.49 21.01
CA LEU A 432 0.65 -12.51 21.08
C LEU A 432 1.02 -13.40 22.26
N LEU A 433 1.59 -14.56 21.96
CA LEU A 433 2.04 -15.55 22.92
C LEU A 433 3.57 -15.54 22.96
N ASP A 434 4.15 -15.77 24.12
CA ASP A 434 5.59 -15.94 24.31
C ASP A 434 5.85 -17.10 25.31
N PRO A 435 7.12 -17.42 25.63
CA PRO A 435 7.42 -18.47 26.60
C PRO A 435 6.90 -18.22 28.02
N GLU A 436 6.55 -16.98 28.39
CA GLU A 436 6.02 -16.61 29.70
C GLU A 436 4.49 -16.71 29.77
N GLY A 437 3.80 -16.56 28.63
CA GLY A 437 2.38 -16.86 28.49
C GLY A 437 1.67 -16.05 27.41
N VAL A 438 0.45 -15.60 27.73
CA VAL A 438 -0.33 -14.70 26.85
C VAL A 438 0.12 -13.27 27.12
N HIS A 439 1.08 -12.79 26.31
CA HIS A 439 1.65 -11.45 26.45
C HIS A 439 0.72 -10.34 25.94
N GLY A 440 -0.04 -10.62 24.89
CA GLY A 440 -0.92 -9.61 24.28
C GLY A 440 -2.20 -10.15 23.68
N ILE A 441 -3.24 -9.34 23.74
CA ILE A 441 -4.56 -9.62 23.15
C ILE A 441 -5.04 -8.38 22.42
N TYR A 442 -5.43 -8.55 21.16
CA TYR A 442 -6.13 -7.56 20.38
C TYR A 442 -7.40 -8.17 19.79
N ARG A 443 -8.54 -7.48 19.93
CA ARG A 443 -9.82 -7.91 19.35
C ARG A 443 -10.11 -7.04 18.14
N LYS A 444 -10.36 -7.68 17.00
CA LYS A 444 -10.59 -7.04 15.69
C LYS A 444 -11.63 -5.94 15.80
N LEU A 445 -11.25 -4.73 15.40
CA LEU A 445 -12.13 -3.56 15.43
C LEU A 445 -13.01 -3.50 14.17
N HIS A 446 -12.41 -3.68 12.99
CA HIS A 446 -13.13 -3.65 11.73
C HIS A 446 -13.69 -5.02 11.43
N LEU A 447 -14.98 -5.20 11.68
CA LEU A 447 -15.67 -6.43 11.29
C LEU A 447 -16.20 -6.34 9.86
N THR A 448 -15.84 -7.33 9.04
CA THR A 448 -16.46 -7.55 7.73
C THR A 448 -17.95 -7.87 7.87
N ARG A 449 -18.71 -7.86 6.78
CA ARG A 449 -20.11 -8.32 6.79
C ARG A 449 -20.26 -9.75 7.33
N ALA A 450 -19.30 -10.63 7.04
CA ALA A 450 -19.29 -12.00 7.55
C ALA A 450 -18.98 -12.03 9.05
N ASP A 451 -17.95 -11.31 9.51
CA ASP A 451 -17.57 -11.27 10.93
C ASP A 451 -18.73 -10.87 11.84
N ARG A 452 -19.51 -9.85 11.43
CA ARG A 452 -20.67 -9.33 12.20
C ARG A 452 -21.74 -10.38 12.49
N ARG A 453 -21.78 -11.50 11.76
CA ARG A 453 -22.75 -12.59 12.00
C ARG A 453 -22.41 -13.42 13.23
N TRP A 454 -21.13 -13.46 13.65
CA TRP A 454 -20.68 -14.36 14.71
C TRP A 454 -19.91 -13.66 15.82
N ALA A 455 -19.15 -12.61 15.52
CA ALA A 455 -18.30 -11.86 16.44
C ALA A 455 -18.86 -10.47 16.79
N THR A 456 -18.45 -9.98 17.96
CA THR A 456 -18.69 -8.61 18.44
C THR A 456 -17.47 -7.74 18.11
N PRO A 457 -17.64 -6.43 17.81
CA PRO A 457 -16.51 -5.54 17.61
C PRO A 457 -15.59 -5.50 18.84
N GLY A 458 -14.28 -5.45 18.60
CA GLY A 458 -13.28 -5.37 19.66
C GLY A 458 -13.45 -4.16 20.58
N ASN A 459 -12.97 -4.32 21.81
CA ASN A 459 -13.16 -3.36 22.89
C ASN A 459 -11.85 -3.03 23.64
N LEU A 460 -10.70 -3.41 23.07
CA LEU A 460 -9.37 -3.20 23.67
C LEU A 460 -8.59 -2.06 23.01
N GLY A 461 -9.22 -1.32 22.07
CA GLY A 461 -8.55 -0.33 21.24
C GLY A 461 -7.46 -0.97 20.37
N LEU A 462 -6.41 -0.20 20.08
CA LEU A 462 -5.23 -0.63 19.31
C LEU A 462 -4.00 -0.73 20.23
N PRO A 463 -3.79 -1.86 20.95
CA PRO A 463 -2.71 -2.00 21.91
C PRO A 463 -1.35 -2.23 21.24
N THR A 464 -0.29 -1.92 21.98
CA THR A 464 1.10 -2.22 21.62
C THR A 464 1.77 -2.95 22.78
N PHE A 465 2.69 -3.85 22.47
CA PHE A 465 3.33 -4.75 23.43
C PHE A 465 4.85 -4.67 23.26
N ASP A 466 5.57 -4.40 24.35
CA ASP A 466 7.03 -4.33 24.31
C ASP A 466 7.62 -5.73 24.38
N SER A 467 8.63 -5.99 23.56
CA SER A 467 9.42 -7.23 23.57
C SER A 467 10.88 -6.91 23.24
N PRO A 468 11.81 -7.87 23.38
CA PRO A 468 13.19 -7.72 22.92
C PRO A 468 13.28 -7.30 21.44
N VAL A 469 12.38 -7.82 20.59
CA VAL A 469 12.29 -7.48 19.16
C VAL A 469 11.98 -6.00 18.94
N GLY A 470 11.32 -5.34 19.89
CA GLY A 470 10.84 -3.97 19.81
C GLY A 470 9.39 -3.86 20.28
N ARG A 471 8.76 -2.73 19.98
CA ARG A 471 7.33 -2.52 20.28
C ARG A 471 6.49 -3.14 19.16
N ILE A 472 5.68 -4.14 19.49
CA ILE A 472 4.83 -4.88 18.56
C ILE A 472 3.40 -4.33 18.61
N GLY A 473 2.84 -3.99 17.46
CA GLY A 473 1.43 -3.68 17.26
C GLY A 473 0.69 -4.87 16.64
N LEU A 474 -0.58 -5.03 16.99
CA LEU A 474 -1.43 -6.10 16.45
C LEU A 474 -2.56 -5.51 15.60
N ALA A 475 -2.78 -6.10 14.43
CA ALA A 475 -3.91 -5.84 13.54
C ALA A 475 -4.35 -7.16 12.90
N THR A 476 -5.54 -7.25 12.29
CA THR A 476 -5.91 -8.48 11.57
C THR A 476 -6.83 -8.25 10.38
N GLY A 477 -6.62 -9.04 9.34
CA GLY A 477 -7.47 -9.13 8.14
C GLY A 477 -7.95 -7.78 7.64
N TYR A 478 -9.22 -7.50 7.89
CA TYR A 478 -9.87 -6.28 7.43
C TYR A 478 -9.25 -4.99 7.98
N ASP A 479 -8.65 -5.01 9.18
CA ASP A 479 -8.02 -3.85 9.81
C ASP A 479 -6.87 -3.26 8.96
N VAL A 480 -6.11 -4.09 8.25
CA VAL A 480 -4.94 -3.64 7.46
C VAL A 480 -5.32 -2.91 6.18
N LEU A 481 -6.60 -2.96 5.77
CA LEU A 481 -7.12 -2.15 4.66
C LEU A 481 -7.28 -0.67 5.05
N PHE A 482 -7.31 -0.37 6.35
CA PHE A 482 -7.49 0.98 6.89
C PHE A 482 -6.13 1.54 7.37
N PRO A 483 -5.56 2.56 6.69
CA PRO A 483 -4.25 3.11 7.08
C PRO A 483 -4.24 3.68 8.50
N GLU A 484 -5.38 4.17 8.98
CA GLU A 484 -5.53 4.77 10.30
C GLU A 484 -5.18 3.78 11.41
N THR A 485 -5.48 2.49 11.23
CA THR A 485 -5.12 1.43 12.18
C THR A 485 -3.61 1.41 12.39
N LEU A 486 -2.85 1.29 11.30
CA LEU A 486 -1.39 1.21 11.36
C LEU A 486 -0.77 2.55 11.76
N ARG A 487 -1.37 3.66 11.32
CA ARG A 487 -0.91 5.00 11.73
C ARG A 487 -1.03 5.21 13.23
N VAL A 488 -2.15 4.81 13.85
CA VAL A 488 -2.34 4.90 15.31
C VAL A 488 -1.31 4.04 16.05
N LEU A 489 -1.05 2.82 15.58
CA LEU A 489 -0.01 1.94 16.15
C LEU A 489 1.38 2.59 16.01
N ALA A 490 1.73 3.11 14.83
CA ALA A 490 2.98 3.81 14.59
C ALA A 490 3.15 5.05 15.50
N SER A 491 2.08 5.83 15.72
CA SER A 491 2.08 6.96 16.65
C SER A 491 2.32 6.57 18.11
N LYS A 492 2.08 5.30 18.48
CA LYS A 492 2.41 4.74 19.81
C LYS A 492 3.86 4.23 19.91
N GLY A 493 4.67 4.42 18.86
CA GLY A 493 6.08 4.01 18.80
C GLY A 493 6.27 2.55 18.40
N CYS A 494 5.27 1.95 17.76
CA CYS A 494 5.34 0.60 17.22
C CYS A 494 6.46 0.46 16.18
N ASP A 495 7.26 -0.59 16.29
CA ASP A 495 8.34 -0.92 15.35
C ASP A 495 7.91 -1.93 14.30
N LEU A 496 7.11 -2.91 14.74
CA LEU A 496 6.64 -4.04 13.96
C LEU A 496 5.14 -4.22 14.17
N VAL A 497 4.37 -4.22 13.09
CA VAL A 497 2.96 -4.63 13.11
C VAL A 497 2.86 -6.07 12.62
N CYS A 498 2.35 -6.94 13.48
CA CYS A 498 2.04 -8.33 13.13
C CYS A 498 0.56 -8.45 12.79
N ALA A 499 0.28 -8.93 11.58
CA ALA A 499 -1.07 -9.00 11.04
C ALA A 499 -1.39 -10.40 10.49
N PRO A 500 -2.01 -11.26 11.31
CA PRO A 500 -2.77 -12.42 10.84
C PRO A 500 -3.88 -11.97 9.90
N THR A 501 -4.03 -12.56 8.72
CA THR A 501 -5.09 -12.20 7.76
C THR A 501 -5.77 -13.41 7.16
N LEU A 502 -7.03 -13.21 6.76
CA LEU A 502 -7.80 -14.05 5.85
C LEU A 502 -8.39 -13.13 4.78
N LEU A 503 -7.63 -12.94 3.70
CA LEU A 503 -7.97 -12.04 2.61
C LEU A 503 -7.91 -12.77 1.27
N ASN A 504 -8.86 -12.44 0.39
CA ASN A 504 -8.85 -12.85 -1.03
C ASN A 504 -8.69 -11.66 -1.99
N PHE A 505 -8.37 -10.49 -1.44
CA PHE A 505 -8.09 -9.23 -2.12
C PHE A 505 -7.33 -8.32 -1.14
N PRO A 506 -6.67 -7.25 -1.59
CA PRO A 506 -6.37 -6.90 -2.99
C PRO A 506 -5.32 -7.82 -3.60
N ASN A 507 -5.42 -8.03 -4.91
CA ASN A 507 -4.39 -8.73 -5.69
C ASN A 507 -3.34 -7.73 -6.18
N PRO A 508 -2.08 -8.17 -6.36
CA PRO A 508 -1.05 -7.32 -6.91
C PRO A 508 -1.37 -6.92 -8.35
N ILE A 509 -0.90 -5.75 -8.75
CA ILE A 509 -0.97 -5.28 -10.14
C ILE A 509 0.45 -5.11 -10.65
N GLY A 510 0.75 -5.75 -11.77
CA GLY A 510 2.06 -5.67 -12.39
C GLY A 510 2.22 -4.49 -13.36
N LEU A 511 3.47 -4.13 -13.64
CA LEU A 511 3.81 -3.05 -14.56
C LEU A 511 4.99 -3.43 -15.48
N GLY A 512 4.79 -3.21 -16.79
CA GLY A 512 5.80 -3.42 -17.83
C GLY A 512 7.02 -2.51 -17.69
N PRO A 513 8.14 -2.79 -18.38
CA PRO A 513 9.37 -2.00 -18.27
C PRO A 513 9.15 -0.51 -18.59
N THR A 514 10.06 0.35 -18.13
CA THR A 514 10.05 1.80 -18.40
C THR A 514 11.21 2.19 -19.29
N ALA A 515 10.97 3.12 -20.21
CA ALA A 515 11.98 3.74 -21.06
C ALA A 515 12.67 4.95 -20.39
N ILE A 516 12.19 5.37 -19.21
CA ILE A 516 12.79 6.47 -18.46
C ILE A 516 14.14 6.01 -17.89
N PRO A 517 15.23 6.79 -18.08
CA PRO A 517 16.57 6.38 -17.68
C PRO A 517 16.78 6.57 -16.18
N PHE A 518 16.30 5.63 -15.38
CA PHE A 518 16.53 5.59 -13.94
C PHE A 518 17.88 4.94 -13.60
N GLY A 519 18.37 5.21 -12.39
CA GLY A 519 19.45 4.43 -11.80
C GLY A 519 19.01 3.00 -11.47
N PRO A 520 19.95 2.08 -11.22
CA PRO A 520 19.66 0.66 -10.92
C PRO A 520 18.84 0.46 -9.63
N HIS A 521 18.61 1.52 -8.86
CA HIS A 521 17.94 1.51 -7.57
C HIS A 521 16.47 1.96 -7.60
N VAL A 522 15.84 2.09 -8.76
CA VAL A 522 14.45 2.59 -8.84
C VAL A 522 13.43 1.46 -9.01
N ALA A 523 13.69 0.50 -9.91
CA ALA A 523 12.78 -0.59 -10.18
C ALA A 523 13.48 -1.72 -10.95
N PRO A 524 12.89 -2.93 -11.03
CA PRO A 524 13.36 -3.95 -11.94
C PRO A 524 13.31 -3.46 -13.39
N GLU A 525 14.33 -3.79 -14.19
CA GLU A 525 14.40 -3.45 -15.62
C GLU A 525 13.28 -4.12 -16.45
N GLY A 526 12.74 -5.24 -15.99
CA GLY A 526 11.72 -6.02 -16.69
C GLY A 526 10.28 -5.75 -16.23
N TYR A 527 9.36 -6.58 -16.70
CA TYR A 527 8.00 -6.63 -16.15
C TYR A 527 8.07 -6.99 -14.66
N ASP A 528 7.41 -6.18 -13.85
CA ASP A 528 7.31 -6.40 -12.42
C ASP A 528 5.90 -6.84 -12.05
N PRO A 529 5.66 -8.12 -11.71
CA PRO A 529 4.31 -8.62 -11.38
C PRO A 529 3.76 -8.07 -10.06
N LEU A 530 4.62 -7.55 -9.19
CA LEU A 530 4.27 -7.06 -7.84
C LEU A 530 4.51 -5.55 -7.70
N HIS A 531 4.47 -4.83 -8.83
CA HIS A 531 4.68 -3.37 -8.87
C HIS A 531 3.82 -2.67 -7.83
N TYR A 532 2.51 -2.92 -7.88
CA TYR A 532 1.57 -2.52 -6.84
C TYR A 532 1.24 -3.68 -5.91
N LEU A 533 1.65 -3.52 -4.65
CA LEU A 533 1.26 -4.36 -3.53
C LEU A 533 0.98 -3.45 -2.32
N PRO A 534 -0.27 -3.33 -1.86
CA PRO A 534 -0.66 -2.36 -0.82
C PRO A 534 0.15 -2.44 0.47
N TRP A 535 0.54 -3.65 0.86
CA TRP A 535 1.28 -3.91 2.11
C TRP A 535 2.64 -3.21 2.15
N ARG A 536 3.32 -3.10 1.00
CA ARG A 536 4.60 -2.38 0.88
C ARG A 536 4.44 -0.91 1.21
N ILE A 537 3.40 -0.28 0.67
CA ILE A 537 3.12 1.13 0.90
C ILE A 537 2.62 1.37 2.32
N ARG A 538 1.80 0.46 2.87
CA ARG A 538 1.36 0.51 4.28
C ARG A 538 2.52 0.48 5.25
N ALA A 539 3.52 -0.38 5.02
CA ALA A 539 4.74 -0.42 5.81
C ALA A 539 5.52 0.91 5.72
N ALA A 540 5.74 1.38 4.48
CA ALA A 540 6.53 2.58 4.23
C ALA A 540 5.88 3.87 4.75
N GLU A 541 4.59 4.10 4.48
CA GLU A 541 3.88 5.32 4.86
C GLU A 541 3.73 5.47 6.39
N HIS A 542 3.74 4.35 7.11
CA HIS A 542 3.68 4.33 8.57
C HIS A 542 5.05 4.18 9.23
N HIS A 543 6.11 3.96 8.45
CA HIS A 543 7.47 3.71 8.92
C HIS A 543 7.55 2.57 9.94
N VAL A 544 6.87 1.46 9.67
CA VAL A 544 6.88 0.25 10.51
C VAL A 544 7.27 -0.96 9.67
N TYR A 545 7.90 -1.97 10.29
CA TYR A 545 7.88 -3.30 9.69
C TYR A 545 6.44 -3.81 9.72
N LEU A 546 6.01 -4.44 8.63
CA LEU A 546 4.68 -5.05 8.55
C LEU A 546 4.83 -6.51 8.16
N THR A 547 4.37 -7.42 9.03
CA THR A 547 4.32 -8.85 8.75
C THR A 547 2.88 -9.27 8.53
N ILE A 548 2.56 -9.70 7.31
CA ILE A 548 1.26 -10.23 6.89
C ILE A 548 1.38 -11.75 6.77
N ALA A 549 0.58 -12.49 7.54
CA ALA A 549 0.43 -13.94 7.40
C ALA A 549 -0.98 -14.24 6.92
N ASN A 550 -1.13 -14.70 5.68
CA ASN A 550 -2.43 -14.94 5.05
C ASN A 550 -2.64 -16.43 4.75
N TRP A 551 -3.89 -16.79 4.51
CA TRP A 551 -4.25 -18.05 3.86
C TRP A 551 -4.03 -17.96 2.34
N SER A 552 -3.87 -19.10 1.68
CA SER A 552 -3.82 -19.21 0.23
C SER A 552 -4.74 -20.31 -0.32
N GLY A 553 -5.13 -20.18 -1.58
CA GLY A 553 -5.90 -21.20 -2.29
C GLY A 553 -7.41 -21.10 -2.09
N GLU A 554 -8.09 -22.22 -2.31
CA GLU A 554 -9.55 -22.33 -2.21
C GLU A 554 -9.96 -23.73 -1.74
N ALA A 555 -10.76 -23.79 -0.68
CA ALA A 555 -11.31 -25.03 -0.13
C ALA A 555 -12.64 -24.78 0.59
N ASN A 556 -13.59 -25.72 0.46
CA ASN A 556 -14.88 -25.72 1.18
C ASN A 556 -15.66 -24.40 1.11
N GLY A 557 -15.59 -23.66 0.00
CA GLY A 557 -16.26 -22.36 -0.19
C GLY A 557 -15.52 -21.16 0.41
N VAL A 558 -14.33 -21.36 0.98
CA VAL A 558 -13.41 -20.31 1.41
C VAL A 558 -12.36 -20.11 0.34
N ARG A 559 -12.04 -18.85 0.03
CA ARG A 559 -10.95 -18.47 -0.87
C ARG A 559 -10.03 -17.46 -0.19
N ALA A 560 -8.73 -17.56 -0.45
CA ALA A 560 -7.73 -16.62 0.00
C ALA A 560 -6.62 -16.46 -1.05
N ASN A 561 -6.03 -15.27 -1.16
CA ASN A 561 -5.11 -14.95 -2.25
C ASN A 561 -3.63 -15.14 -1.90
N GLY A 562 -3.29 -15.56 -0.68
CA GLY A 562 -1.90 -15.66 -0.25
C GLY A 562 -1.25 -14.28 -0.12
N PHE A 563 -0.11 -14.09 -0.79
CA PHE A 563 0.72 -12.87 -0.70
C PHE A 563 1.08 -12.48 0.73
N SER A 564 1.33 -13.50 1.57
CA SER A 564 1.94 -13.30 2.88
C SER A 564 3.33 -12.70 2.69
N GLY A 565 3.76 -11.82 3.59
CA GLY A 565 5.02 -11.12 3.42
C GLY A 565 5.49 -10.33 4.64
N ILE A 566 6.77 -9.97 4.64
CA ILE A 566 7.38 -9.02 5.58
C ILE A 566 7.86 -7.83 4.76
N PHE A 567 7.40 -6.64 5.12
CA PHE A 567 7.67 -5.40 4.39
C PHE A 567 8.43 -4.42 5.27
N SER A 568 9.47 -3.79 4.72
CA SER A 568 10.27 -2.80 5.44
C SER A 568 9.59 -1.43 5.57
N PRO A 569 9.96 -0.63 6.58
CA PRO A 569 9.59 0.79 6.71
C PRO A 569 9.99 1.72 5.55
N SER A 570 10.68 1.21 4.53
CA SER A 570 11.17 1.96 3.37
C SER A 570 10.84 1.21 2.09
N CYS A 571 10.40 1.93 1.06
CA CYS A 571 10.10 1.36 -0.26
C CYS A 571 10.66 2.19 -1.43
N SER A 572 11.51 3.17 -1.14
CA SER A 572 11.99 4.16 -2.12
C SER A 572 13.18 3.70 -2.95
N SER A 573 13.73 2.52 -2.68
CA SER A 573 14.89 2.01 -3.41
C SER A 573 14.76 0.52 -3.68
N TYR A 574 14.91 0.17 -4.95
CA TYR A 574 15.05 -1.18 -5.43
C TYR A 574 16.51 -1.66 -5.23
N PRO A 575 16.72 -2.93 -4.90
CA PRO A 575 15.72 -3.93 -4.54
C PRO A 575 15.04 -3.63 -3.21
N TRP A 576 13.71 -3.78 -3.18
CA TRP A 576 12.94 -3.61 -1.95
C TRP A 576 13.36 -4.63 -0.90
N ARG A 577 13.38 -4.20 0.35
CA ARG A 577 13.73 -5.05 1.49
C ARG A 577 12.46 -5.72 2.03
N GLU A 578 12.03 -6.75 1.32
CA GLU A 578 10.83 -7.50 1.64
C GLU A 578 11.02 -8.99 1.33
N VAL A 579 10.23 -9.84 1.98
CA VAL A 579 10.07 -11.25 1.62
C VAL A 579 8.58 -11.52 1.41
N ILE A 580 8.23 -12.24 0.36
CA ILE A 580 6.84 -12.51 -0.02
C ILE A 580 6.74 -13.99 -0.39
N ALA A 581 5.72 -14.68 0.13
CA ALA A 581 5.46 -16.06 -0.25
C ALA A 581 4.84 -16.16 -1.65
N GLU A 582 5.25 -17.19 -2.39
CA GLU A 582 4.61 -17.56 -3.66
C GLU A 582 3.25 -18.22 -3.42
N GLU A 583 2.44 -18.31 -4.48
CA GLU A 583 1.19 -19.07 -4.43
C GLU A 583 1.48 -20.59 -4.39
N GLY A 584 0.68 -21.33 -3.61
CA GLY A 584 0.44 -22.75 -3.88
C GLY A 584 0.90 -23.78 -2.85
N GLU A 585 1.61 -23.42 -1.78
CA GLU A 585 1.97 -24.36 -0.68
C GLU A 585 2.03 -23.64 0.68
N SER A 586 1.86 -24.40 1.77
CA SER A 586 2.13 -23.88 3.10
C SER A 586 3.63 -23.65 3.29
N THR A 587 4.03 -22.42 3.59
CA THR A 587 5.46 -22.05 3.62
C THR A 587 5.79 -21.14 4.79
N LEU A 588 6.98 -21.35 5.37
CA LEU A 588 7.61 -20.49 6.37
C LEU A 588 8.66 -19.64 5.67
N MET A 589 8.53 -18.33 5.79
CA MET A 589 9.51 -17.36 5.27
C MET A 589 10.02 -16.50 6.41
N LEU A 590 11.30 -16.14 6.36
CA LEU A 590 12.00 -15.39 7.40
C LEU A 590 12.64 -14.14 6.80
N MET A 591 12.68 -13.05 7.58
CA MET A 591 13.35 -11.82 7.22
C MET A 591 14.02 -11.19 8.44
N THR A 592 15.27 -10.77 8.24
CA THR A 592 16.00 -9.92 9.19
C THR A 592 15.37 -8.55 9.30
N ILE A 593 15.03 -8.14 10.52
CA ILE A 593 14.53 -6.80 10.87
C ILE A 593 15.48 -6.13 11.88
N ASP A 594 15.59 -4.81 11.81
CA ASP A 594 16.42 -4.02 12.73
C ASP A 594 15.59 -2.89 13.34
N THR A 595 15.19 -3.05 14.60
CA THR A 595 14.35 -2.07 15.30
C THR A 595 15.16 -1.02 16.05
N ARG A 596 16.49 -1.14 16.09
CA ARG A 596 17.40 -0.14 16.70
C ARG A 596 17.39 1.16 15.91
N GLU A 597 17.36 1.07 14.58
CA GLU A 597 17.43 2.21 13.67
C GLU A 597 16.26 3.18 13.86
N GLN A 598 15.08 2.66 14.22
CA GLN A 598 13.85 3.44 14.42
C GLN A 598 13.95 4.46 15.59
N ARG A 599 15.00 4.38 16.40
CA ARG A 599 15.20 5.18 17.62
C ARG A 599 16.15 6.37 17.46
N THR A 600 16.97 6.40 16.40
CA THR A 600 17.98 7.45 16.17
C THR A 600 17.45 8.67 15.40
N GLY A 601 16.14 8.73 15.11
CA GLY A 601 15.55 9.73 14.21
C GLY A 601 15.87 9.50 12.72
N ARG A 602 16.77 8.56 12.40
CA ARG A 602 16.99 8.05 11.03
C ARG A 602 15.89 7.08 10.64
N ARG A 603 14.67 7.59 10.43
CA ARG A 603 13.57 6.79 9.86
C ARG A 603 13.74 6.50 8.36
N SER A 604 14.88 6.85 7.76
CA SER A 604 15.02 6.99 6.31
C SER A 604 16.44 6.76 5.78
N THR A 605 17.23 5.85 6.35
CA THR A 605 18.44 5.43 5.63
C THR A 605 18.01 4.53 4.46
N THR A 606 17.98 5.12 3.26
CA THR A 606 18.05 4.40 1.98
C THR A 606 19.33 3.57 1.85
N LEU A 607 20.32 3.82 2.72
CA LEU A 607 21.53 3.06 2.86
C LEU A 607 21.23 1.78 3.66
N SER A 608 21.55 0.63 3.07
CA SER A 608 21.59 -0.62 3.82
C SER A 608 22.47 -0.43 5.06
N PRO A 609 22.01 -0.79 6.28
CA PRO A 609 22.95 -1.00 7.38
C PRO A 609 24.02 -1.96 6.87
N THR A 610 25.26 -1.50 6.82
CA THR A 610 26.41 -2.36 6.51
C THR A 610 26.60 -3.26 7.71
N TYR A 611 25.89 -4.39 7.75
CA TYR A 611 26.07 -5.40 8.78
C TYR A 611 27.49 -5.93 8.72
N VAL A 612 28.22 -5.79 9.82
CA VAL A 612 29.62 -6.22 9.93
C VAL A 612 29.68 -7.65 10.48
N PRO A 613 30.71 -8.45 10.11
CA PRO A 613 30.95 -9.73 10.77
C PRO A 613 30.98 -9.57 12.30
N GLY A 614 30.11 -10.30 13.01
CA GLY A 614 29.91 -10.16 14.46
C GLY A 614 28.58 -9.52 14.88
N ASP A 615 27.78 -9.00 13.95
CA ASP A 615 26.39 -8.61 14.23
C ASP A 615 25.52 -9.85 14.45
N VAL A 616 25.17 -10.10 15.72
CA VAL A 616 24.34 -11.23 16.15
C VAL A 616 22.89 -10.80 16.32
N ALA A 617 21.96 -11.61 15.81
CA ALA A 617 20.56 -11.49 16.20
C ALA A 617 20.43 -11.89 17.67
N GLY A 618 19.79 -11.05 18.47
CA GLY A 618 19.50 -11.38 19.86
C GLY A 618 18.28 -12.29 19.90
N SER A 619 18.42 -13.52 20.39
CA SER A 619 17.25 -14.33 20.75
C SER A 619 16.42 -13.65 21.83
N LEU A 620 15.12 -13.98 21.89
CA LEU A 620 14.21 -13.52 22.95
C LEU A 620 14.75 -13.69 24.38
N THR A 621 15.63 -14.66 24.63
CA THR A 621 16.26 -14.90 25.94
C THR A 621 17.73 -14.48 26.02
N GLY A 622 18.34 -14.06 24.92
CA GLY A 622 19.77 -13.72 24.84
C GLY A 622 20.74 -14.91 24.87
N GLU A 623 20.24 -16.15 24.91
CA GLU A 623 21.05 -17.38 25.02
C GLU A 623 21.52 -17.93 23.66
N LEU A 624 20.80 -17.59 22.59
CA LEU A 624 21.14 -17.95 21.21
C LEU A 624 21.54 -16.69 20.44
N ALA A 625 22.79 -16.67 19.96
CA ALA A 625 23.34 -15.62 19.12
C ALA A 625 23.80 -16.26 17.81
N TYR A 626 23.16 -15.92 16.69
CA TYR A 626 23.49 -16.47 15.37
C TYR A 626 24.04 -15.37 14.44
N ASP A 627 25.03 -15.69 13.60
CA ASP A 627 25.45 -14.78 12.53
C ASP A 627 24.35 -14.74 11.47
N ILE A 628 23.69 -13.59 11.42
CA ILE A 628 22.50 -13.37 10.60
C ILE A 628 22.77 -13.45 9.09
N ARG A 629 24.04 -13.32 8.67
CA ARG A 629 24.43 -13.37 7.25
C ARG A 629 24.66 -14.80 6.77
N GLU A 630 24.99 -15.71 7.69
CA GLU A 630 25.28 -17.11 7.36
C GLU A 630 24.05 -18.02 7.51
N THR A 631 23.02 -17.60 8.24
CA THR A 631 21.95 -18.50 8.72
C THR A 631 20.54 -18.20 8.21
N ILE A 632 20.21 -16.96 7.80
CA ILE A 632 18.87 -16.63 7.27
C ILE A 632 18.92 -16.51 5.73
N PRO A 633 18.38 -17.49 4.98
CA PRO A 633 18.25 -17.38 3.54
C PRO A 633 17.18 -16.32 3.22
N GLY A 634 17.60 -15.11 2.89
CA GLY A 634 16.67 -14.00 2.65
C GLY A 634 17.30 -12.60 2.60
N ASN A 635 18.57 -12.45 3.01
CA ASN A 635 19.31 -11.19 2.83
C ASN A 635 19.61 -10.86 1.34
N VAL A 636 19.13 -11.67 0.40
CA VAL A 636 19.24 -11.45 -1.04
C VAL A 636 17.84 -11.26 -1.64
N VAL A 637 17.47 -9.99 -1.82
CA VAL A 637 16.88 -9.44 -3.06
C VAL A 637 16.30 -10.49 -3.99
N ARG A 638 14.97 -10.67 -3.96
CA ARG A 638 14.22 -11.62 -4.81
C ARG A 638 14.85 -13.01 -4.80
N ALA A 639 14.20 -13.98 -4.14
CA ALA A 639 14.36 -15.36 -4.58
C ALA A 639 13.90 -15.45 -6.05
N LYS A 640 14.83 -15.25 -6.99
CA LYS A 640 14.61 -15.48 -8.41
C LYS A 640 14.69 -16.99 -8.68
N PRO A 641 14.01 -17.45 -9.73
CA PRO A 641 13.39 -18.77 -9.79
C PRO A 641 14.41 -19.85 -10.12
N LEU A 642 14.39 -20.95 -9.38
CA LEU A 642 14.84 -22.24 -9.89
C LEU A 642 13.72 -22.89 -10.72
N LEU A 643 13.28 -22.21 -11.78
CA LEU A 643 12.45 -22.84 -12.81
C LEU A 643 13.33 -23.73 -13.70
N ARG A 644 13.56 -24.97 -13.26
CA ARG A 644 13.57 -26.10 -14.19
C ARG A 644 12.22 -26.78 -14.12
N LYS A 645 11.31 -26.45 -15.05
CA LYS A 645 10.40 -27.41 -15.68
C LYS A 645 9.67 -26.78 -16.87
N ARG A 646 10.08 -27.24 -18.06
CA ARG A 646 9.30 -27.50 -19.28
C ARG A 646 8.05 -26.64 -19.49
N GLN A 647 8.13 -25.69 -20.42
CA GLN A 647 6.98 -25.34 -21.25
C GLN A 647 7.01 -26.16 -22.54
N PRO A 648 5.87 -26.71 -22.96
CA PRO A 648 5.51 -26.79 -24.36
C PRO A 648 4.27 -25.91 -24.56
N PHE A 649 4.45 -24.67 -25.02
CA PHE A 649 3.35 -23.88 -25.55
C PHE A 649 3.55 -23.66 -27.05
N TRP A 650 2.73 -24.38 -27.79
CA TRP A 650 2.28 -24.02 -29.12
C TRP A 650 1.41 -22.77 -29.00
N TYR A 651 1.78 -21.68 -29.65
CA TYR A 651 0.90 -20.78 -30.42
C TYR A 651 1.76 -19.62 -30.96
N LEU A 652 2.20 -19.73 -32.21
CA LEU A 652 2.68 -18.63 -33.02
C LEU A 652 1.86 -18.64 -34.32
N ASP A 653 1.42 -17.44 -34.68
CA ASP A 653 1.28 -16.95 -36.05
C ASP A 653 0.15 -17.49 -36.94
N LEU A 654 -0.99 -16.80 -36.86
CA LEU A 654 -1.80 -16.51 -38.05
C LEU A 654 -1.28 -15.25 -38.74
N VAL A 655 -0.14 -15.35 -39.45
CA VAL A 655 0.10 -14.60 -40.70
C VAL A 655 1.07 -15.41 -41.57
N ARG A 656 0.58 -16.04 -42.64
CA ARG A 656 1.41 -16.39 -43.81
C ARG A 656 1.58 -15.14 -44.67
N PRO A 657 2.74 -14.94 -45.31
CA PRO A 657 2.85 -15.39 -46.70
C PRO A 657 4.22 -16.01 -47.11
N SER A 658 4.12 -17.16 -47.79
CA SER A 658 4.88 -17.65 -48.96
C SER A 658 6.43 -17.54 -49.10
N VAL A 659 7.05 -18.73 -49.13
CA VAL A 659 7.96 -19.30 -50.17
C VAL A 659 9.48 -18.98 -50.16
N GLY A 660 10.28 -20.05 -50.01
CA GLY A 660 11.60 -20.29 -50.66
C GLY A 660 12.83 -20.31 -49.72
N LEU A 661 13.23 -21.46 -49.13
CA LEU A 661 14.29 -22.41 -49.58
C LEU A 661 15.67 -21.73 -49.81
N VAL A 662 16.85 -22.08 -49.24
CA VAL A 662 17.42 -23.28 -48.58
C VAL A 662 18.72 -22.89 -47.83
N ALA A 663 19.05 -23.70 -46.80
CA ALA A 663 20.29 -23.94 -46.03
C ALA A 663 21.65 -23.47 -46.60
N SER A 664 22.74 -23.24 -45.87
CA SER A 664 23.30 -23.95 -44.69
C SER A 664 24.49 -23.15 -44.11
N ALA A 665 24.75 -23.25 -42.81
CA ALA A 665 26.02 -22.87 -42.16
C ALA A 665 26.69 -24.16 -41.60
N PRO A 666 27.87 -24.15 -40.94
CA PRO A 666 28.99 -23.18 -40.88
C PRO A 666 30.38 -23.87 -41.04
N SER A 667 31.48 -23.10 -41.10
CA SER A 667 32.76 -23.55 -40.51
C SER A 667 33.67 -22.36 -40.18
N GLU A 668 34.24 -22.43 -38.98
CA GLU A 668 35.10 -21.45 -38.32
C GLU A 668 36.51 -21.30 -38.94
N SER A 669 37.03 -20.06 -38.90
CA SER A 669 38.42 -19.63 -38.60
C SER A 669 39.58 -20.05 -39.54
N PRO A 670 40.79 -19.43 -39.55
CA PRO A 670 41.28 -18.23 -38.84
C PRO A 670 42.01 -17.19 -39.76
N ALA A 671 42.48 -16.12 -39.09
CA ALA A 671 43.71 -15.37 -39.36
C ALA A 671 43.70 -14.19 -40.35
N THR A 672 44.02 -13.05 -39.76
CA THR A 672 44.58 -11.80 -40.30
C THR A 672 45.76 -12.02 -41.26
N PRO A 673 46.03 -11.04 -42.15
CA PRO A 673 47.26 -10.27 -41.96
C PRO A 673 47.16 -8.76 -42.24
N ALA A 674 47.79 -8.01 -41.33
CA ALA A 674 48.69 -6.87 -41.49
C ALA A 674 48.50 -5.83 -42.62
N ALA A 675 48.37 -4.57 -42.15
CA ALA A 675 49.23 -3.43 -42.43
C ALA A 675 49.37 -2.88 -43.86
N ARG A 676 48.99 -1.61 -43.99
CA ARG A 676 49.95 -0.53 -44.23
C ARG A 676 49.73 0.61 -43.24
#